data_AF-A0A9P1BZ38-F1
#
_entry.id   AF-A0A9P1BZ38-F1
#
_cell.length_a   1.000
_cell.length_b   1.000
_cell.length_c   1.000
_cell.angle_alpha   90.00
_cell.angle_beta   90.00
_cell.angle_gamma   90.00
#
_symmetry.space_group_name_H-M   'P 1'
#
loop_
_entity.id
_entity.type
_entity.pdbx_description
1 polymer ?
#
loop_
_entity_poly.entity_id
_entity_poly.type
_entity_poly.pdbx_seq_one_letter_code
_entity_poly.pdbx_strand_id
1 'polypeptide(L)'
;MDSLSLLEAHEVVAMLRAGSVSPLELIDVVERRISATEPLVHATPITCFERARERAQQLENSPPQTGRGFLHGLPVLIKDTHAVEGVRFTEGSLLHAERIAEENAPLVAQLESKGAIIVGKTNVPEFCAGSQSFNSIFPTTVSPWDIRTTAGGSSGGSAAALVSYQCWLATGTDLGGSLRIPAAFCGAVGFRVSPGRTPGQGYGPLLGLHGIAGPMARSIRDAALFLDAMESNTGWDNVEPHSPSEETFEAAAILGATQGVEGLGLKVGFSTVGCKYSPDVEALCRKAAQLMNNNRDVLEVGEDMVDSVLARRIFHALRAEQLAAKYGDKLADPATRALVKPELQWNILQGQGPDIQERAEEARGELRQLQSQVQEMFKSVDILCVPATMDAAFDAEVRYPTKQIDQSFSNYLGWMMPAATVSVFLCPAVVLPCGFLEDGRPVGLQVLAPYGADATVLRAAAALEQCLALPKGTEPQSGTAELRTEGPRLLPTLCFQFQTIVQVPTRSKGRLQRKLLSTMALNRSTVPQPWPSSLTWRLVWLFVGETVPTQRLAAGDSQHPAAPWKVVKKDKRSEITGASHGIGQALALKAAELGAAELILVDLDSMDLVAKEAQTIGASAGQDLRVSTYKVDVRLEDAVASLCAKISMPHSPQVVLLSAGVVAGQPFLPGPEQTLSAKDLRRTMETNFLGSAWFAQQLLPGMLQQPGALVFISSMMGVLGSARLSDYCASKWALLGFSESLRLELRARQCGRVGIMAVCPYLVDTEMFRGAFEGADRSTWFRRCVGWLRSLVFSKLHTEDVAAAILAQLDHDLSEVPPQLFLPWHAGWVPVLLRSLPASLQYILLDLGGGCFGMDSFQGRVPCTVPSN
;
A
#
# COMPACT_ATOMS: atom_id res chain seq x y z
N MET A 1 3.23 -16.46 -9.45
CA MET A 1 3.61 -16.91 -8.10
C MET A 1 3.98 -18.38 -8.17
N ASP A 2 5.03 -18.83 -7.48
CA ASP A 2 5.41 -20.26 -7.47
C ASP A 2 4.40 -21.07 -6.65
N SER A 3 3.86 -22.15 -7.21
CA SER A 3 2.83 -22.96 -6.54
C SER A 3 3.31 -23.59 -5.23
N LEU A 4 4.60 -23.88 -5.07
CA LEU A 4 5.13 -24.49 -3.83
C LEU A 4 5.13 -23.51 -2.65
N SER A 5 5.36 -22.22 -2.91
CA SER A 5 5.37 -21.19 -1.86
C SER A 5 4.01 -20.94 -1.22
N LEU A 6 2.93 -21.29 -1.94
CA LEU A 6 1.55 -21.15 -1.49
C LEU A 6 1.09 -22.27 -0.55
N LEU A 7 1.76 -23.42 -0.59
CA LEU A 7 1.43 -24.56 0.26
C LEU A 7 1.71 -24.25 1.73
N GLU A 8 1.00 -24.95 2.61
CA GLU A 8 1.27 -24.96 4.04
C GLU A 8 2.51 -25.83 4.34
N ALA A 9 3.22 -25.51 5.41
CA ALA A 9 4.47 -26.15 5.81
C ALA A 9 4.31 -27.67 5.95
N HIS A 10 3.23 -28.12 6.58
CA HIS A 10 2.96 -29.54 6.78
C HIS A 10 2.76 -30.31 5.45
N GLU A 11 2.21 -29.66 4.41
CA GLU A 11 2.07 -30.25 3.07
C GLU A 11 3.44 -30.41 2.41
N VAL A 12 4.28 -29.37 2.49
CA VAL A 12 5.65 -29.40 1.94
C VAL A 12 6.51 -30.42 2.69
N VAL A 13 6.36 -30.54 4.01
CA VAL A 13 7.03 -31.59 4.80
C VAL A 13 6.58 -32.99 4.37
N ALA A 14 5.29 -33.20 4.06
CA ALA A 14 4.82 -34.47 3.52
C ALA A 14 5.44 -34.79 2.14
N MET A 15 5.58 -33.78 1.27
CA MET A 15 6.24 -33.92 -0.03
C MET A 15 7.74 -34.20 0.10
N LEU A 16 8.44 -33.56 1.04
CA LEU A 16 9.84 -33.86 1.38
C LEU A 16 10.01 -35.29 1.89
N ARG A 17 9.10 -35.77 2.75
CA ARG A 17 9.08 -37.16 3.23
C ARG A 17 8.84 -38.17 2.10
N ALA A 18 7.98 -37.81 1.15
CA ALA A 18 7.70 -38.62 -0.04
C ALA A 18 8.83 -38.55 -1.09
N GLY A 19 9.77 -37.61 -0.96
CA GLY A 19 10.83 -37.37 -1.95
C GLY A 19 10.33 -36.76 -3.26
N SER A 20 9.14 -36.15 -3.26
CA SER A 20 8.57 -35.51 -4.47
C SER A 20 9.10 -34.09 -4.71
N VAL A 21 9.74 -33.49 -3.71
CA VAL A 21 10.50 -32.23 -3.79
C VAL A 21 11.79 -32.39 -2.99
N SER A 22 12.85 -31.68 -3.37
CA SER A 22 14.12 -31.69 -2.64
C SER A 22 14.29 -30.43 -1.76
N PRO A 23 15.06 -30.49 -0.66
CA PRO A 23 15.41 -29.30 0.10
C PRO A 23 16.07 -28.19 -0.74
N LEU A 24 16.90 -28.56 -1.72
CA LEU A 24 17.53 -27.61 -2.65
C LEU A 24 16.50 -26.87 -3.50
N GLU A 25 15.50 -27.57 -4.03
CA GLU A 25 14.40 -26.97 -4.79
C GLU A 25 13.63 -25.95 -3.92
N LEU A 26 13.39 -26.28 -2.64
CA LEU A 26 12.70 -25.37 -1.72
C LEU A 26 13.54 -24.13 -1.36
N ILE A 27 14.86 -24.24 -1.29
CA ILE A 27 15.74 -23.07 -1.12
C ILE A 27 15.60 -22.14 -2.33
N ASP A 28 15.57 -22.69 -3.55
CA ASP A 28 15.41 -21.90 -4.77
C ASP A 28 14.01 -21.24 -4.85
N VAL A 29 12.97 -21.86 -4.28
CA VAL A 29 11.64 -21.25 -4.12
C VAL A 29 11.71 -20.04 -3.17
N VAL A 30 12.32 -20.21 -1.99
CA VAL A 30 12.48 -19.14 -1.00
C VAL A 30 13.29 -17.98 -1.58
N GLU A 31 14.43 -18.24 -2.21
CA GLU A 31 15.30 -17.21 -2.77
C GLU A 31 14.57 -16.37 -3.82
N ARG A 32 13.81 -17.00 -4.72
CA ARG A 32 12.97 -16.29 -5.70
C ARG A 32 11.88 -15.46 -5.05
N ARG A 33 11.23 -15.97 -4.00
CA ARG A 33 10.18 -15.22 -3.29
C ARG A 33 10.73 -14.04 -2.52
N ILE A 34 11.85 -14.21 -1.81
CA ILE A 34 12.54 -13.10 -1.12
C ILE A 34 12.97 -12.05 -2.16
N SER A 35 13.62 -12.45 -3.25
CA SER A 35 14.05 -11.51 -4.30
C SER A 35 12.90 -10.68 -4.90
N ALA A 36 11.71 -11.28 -5.02
CA ALA A 36 10.54 -10.62 -5.59
C ALA A 36 9.81 -9.68 -4.61
N THR A 37 9.86 -9.96 -3.31
CA THR A 37 9.03 -9.27 -2.30
C THR A 37 9.81 -8.38 -1.36
N GLU A 38 11.06 -8.71 -1.05
CA GLU A 38 11.90 -7.98 -0.09
C GLU A 38 12.10 -6.49 -0.44
N PRO A 39 12.22 -6.08 -1.71
CA PRO A 39 12.27 -4.65 -2.07
C PRO A 39 11.01 -3.87 -1.68
N LEU A 40 9.90 -4.56 -1.37
CA LEU A 40 8.62 -3.95 -0.99
C LEU A 40 8.33 -4.06 0.51
N VAL A 41 8.65 -5.20 1.14
CA VAL A 41 8.23 -5.48 2.54
C VAL A 41 9.34 -5.34 3.58
N HIS A 42 10.61 -5.42 3.17
CA HIS A 42 11.77 -5.26 4.05
C HIS A 42 11.77 -6.21 5.27
N ALA A 43 11.42 -7.48 5.03
CA ALA A 43 11.16 -8.47 6.07
C ALA A 43 12.37 -9.36 6.39
N THR A 44 13.18 -9.71 5.39
CA THR A 44 14.30 -10.66 5.45
C THR A 44 15.59 -10.04 4.88
N PRO A 45 16.20 -9.05 5.58
CA PRO A 45 17.35 -8.32 5.06
C PRO A 45 18.67 -9.11 5.13
N ILE A 46 18.70 -10.22 5.87
CA ILE A 46 19.89 -11.06 6.05
C ILE A 46 19.57 -12.44 5.47
N THR A 47 20.27 -12.84 4.42
CA THR A 47 20.11 -14.16 3.79
C THR A 47 21.39 -14.98 3.93
N CYS A 48 21.27 -16.31 4.00
CA CYS A 48 22.40 -17.22 4.08
C CYS A 48 22.23 -18.46 3.19
N PHE A 49 21.77 -18.26 1.94
CA PHE A 49 21.43 -19.36 1.03
C PHE A 49 22.58 -20.32 0.73
N GLU A 50 23.83 -19.86 0.66
CA GLU A 50 24.97 -20.76 0.44
C GLU A 50 25.15 -21.74 1.60
N ARG A 51 25.13 -21.24 2.84
CA ARG A 51 25.10 -22.08 4.06
C ARG A 51 23.89 -23.03 4.04
N ALA A 52 22.74 -22.54 3.59
CA ALA A 52 21.53 -23.36 3.49
C ALA A 52 21.69 -24.52 2.48
N ARG A 53 22.32 -24.28 1.33
CA ARG A 53 22.60 -25.29 0.30
C ARG A 53 23.60 -26.33 0.76
N GLU A 54 24.66 -25.91 1.44
CA GLU A 54 25.63 -26.84 2.06
C GLU A 54 24.93 -27.75 3.08
N ARG A 55 24.07 -27.17 3.92
CA ARG A 55 23.28 -27.93 4.90
C ARG A 55 22.29 -28.89 4.22
N ALA A 56 21.62 -28.46 3.15
CA ALA A 56 20.73 -29.31 2.36
C ALA A 56 21.46 -30.54 1.81
N GLN A 57 22.64 -30.35 1.22
CA GLN A 57 23.46 -31.44 0.69
C GLN A 57 23.91 -32.41 1.79
N GLN A 58 24.30 -31.90 2.96
CA GLN A 58 24.64 -32.75 4.11
C GLN A 58 23.45 -33.60 4.58
N LEU A 59 22.24 -33.02 4.62
CA LEU A 59 21.02 -33.72 4.99
C LEU A 59 20.62 -34.78 3.97
N GLU A 60 20.80 -34.52 2.67
CA GLU A 60 20.55 -35.48 1.60
C GLU A 60 21.52 -36.66 1.62
N ASN A 61 22.78 -36.42 1.98
CA ASN A 61 23.82 -37.45 2.12
C ASN A 61 23.74 -38.25 3.43
N SER A 62 22.88 -37.84 4.37
CA SER A 62 22.72 -38.52 5.67
C SER A 62 21.70 -39.68 5.58
N PRO A 63 21.84 -40.75 6.39
CA PRO A 63 20.90 -41.86 6.40
C PRO A 63 19.43 -41.42 6.65
N PRO A 64 18.43 -41.93 5.92
CA PRO A 64 17.04 -41.47 6.01
C PRO A 64 16.41 -41.56 7.41
N GLN A 65 16.82 -42.56 8.20
CA GLN A 65 16.23 -42.84 9.52
C GLN A 65 16.76 -41.94 10.66
N THR A 66 17.85 -41.20 10.46
CA THR A 66 18.49 -40.42 11.54
C THR A 66 18.61 -38.93 11.22
N GLY A 67 18.45 -38.51 9.96
CA GLY A 67 18.89 -37.18 9.53
C GLY A 67 17.82 -36.11 9.33
N ARG A 68 16.52 -36.42 9.39
CA ARG A 68 15.50 -35.52 8.82
C ARG A 68 14.45 -34.97 9.80
N GLY A 69 14.28 -35.55 10.99
CA GLY A 69 13.47 -34.97 12.07
C GLY A 69 12.03 -34.55 11.69
N PHE A 70 11.46 -33.61 12.45
CA PHE A 70 10.10 -33.09 12.24
C PHE A 70 9.96 -32.36 10.90
N LEU A 71 10.95 -31.55 10.54
CA LEU A 71 10.87 -30.58 9.44
C LEU A 71 11.44 -31.10 8.11
N HIS A 72 12.15 -32.22 8.12
CA HIS A 72 12.50 -32.98 6.92
C HIS A 72 13.27 -32.26 5.81
N GLY A 73 14.03 -31.21 6.16
CA GLY A 73 14.76 -30.35 5.22
C GLY A 73 14.02 -29.07 4.85
N LEU A 74 12.91 -28.74 5.51
CA LEU A 74 12.14 -27.53 5.25
C LEU A 74 12.97 -26.25 5.53
N PRO A 75 13.02 -25.30 4.60
CA PRO A 75 13.56 -23.97 4.85
C PRO A 75 12.79 -23.20 5.93
N VAL A 76 13.52 -22.53 6.83
CA VAL A 76 12.97 -21.70 7.90
C VAL A 76 13.72 -20.38 8.06
N LEU A 77 13.01 -19.34 8.49
CA LEU A 77 13.58 -18.04 8.84
C LEU A 77 13.76 -17.89 10.35
N ILE A 78 14.86 -17.26 10.77
CA ILE A 78 15.17 -17.07 12.18
C ILE A 78 15.11 -15.59 12.53
N LYS A 79 14.30 -15.20 13.53
CA LYS A 79 14.30 -13.82 14.03
C LYS A 79 15.71 -13.37 14.41
N ASP A 80 16.11 -12.15 14.05
CA ASP A 80 17.44 -11.61 14.34
C ASP A 80 17.67 -11.26 15.83
N THR A 81 17.16 -12.11 16.73
CA THR A 81 17.47 -12.20 18.16
C THR A 81 18.21 -13.48 18.52
N HIS A 82 18.25 -14.45 17.62
CA HIS A 82 18.92 -15.72 17.84
C HIS A 82 20.13 -15.81 16.92
N ALA A 83 21.29 -16.13 17.50
CA ALA A 83 22.52 -16.34 16.76
C ALA A 83 22.40 -17.56 15.83
N VAL A 84 22.93 -17.44 14.61
CA VAL A 84 23.08 -18.54 13.65
C VAL A 84 24.54 -18.52 13.23
N GLU A 85 25.26 -19.61 13.47
CA GLU A 85 26.70 -19.72 13.23
C GLU A 85 27.06 -19.31 11.81
N GLY A 86 28.06 -18.42 11.69
CA GLY A 86 28.56 -17.89 10.41
C GLY A 86 27.66 -16.86 9.74
N VAL A 87 26.55 -16.46 10.37
CA VAL A 87 25.58 -15.49 9.82
C VAL A 87 25.63 -14.18 10.60
N ARG A 88 25.37 -13.07 9.89
CA ARG A 88 25.23 -11.73 10.47
C ARG A 88 24.16 -11.72 11.57
N PHE A 89 24.48 -11.12 12.72
CA PHE A 89 23.63 -11.08 13.91
C PHE A 89 23.60 -9.68 14.52
N THR A 90 22.65 -8.87 14.08
CA THR A 90 22.63 -7.41 14.33
C THR A 90 21.78 -6.99 15.51
N GLU A 91 20.77 -7.79 15.87
CA GLU A 91 19.72 -7.39 16.82
C GLU A 91 19.09 -6.03 16.46
N GLY A 92 19.13 -5.63 15.18
CA GLY A 92 18.68 -4.32 14.72
C GLY A 92 19.44 -3.12 15.32
N SER A 93 20.63 -3.30 15.89
CA SER A 93 21.40 -2.20 16.52
C SER A 93 22.69 -1.92 15.76
N LEU A 94 22.98 -0.64 15.53
CA LEU A 94 24.25 -0.19 14.94
C LEU A 94 25.47 -0.69 15.71
N LEU A 95 25.33 -0.95 17.02
CA LEU A 95 26.38 -1.52 17.86
C LEU A 95 26.83 -2.91 17.40
N HIS A 96 25.94 -3.68 16.78
CA HIS A 96 26.20 -5.04 16.30
C HIS A 96 26.06 -5.14 14.78
N ALA A 97 26.12 -4.01 14.06
CA ALA A 97 25.87 -3.95 12.62
C ALA A 97 26.68 -5.01 11.86
N GLU A 98 27.98 -5.14 12.11
CA GLU A 98 28.86 -6.07 11.38
C GLU A 98 29.18 -7.36 12.17
N ARG A 99 28.45 -7.65 13.26
CA ARG A 99 28.72 -8.84 14.08
C ARG A 99 28.29 -10.11 13.34
N ILE A 100 29.19 -11.07 13.24
CA ILE A 100 28.92 -12.44 12.79
C ILE A 100 28.86 -13.35 14.01
N ALA A 101 27.86 -14.22 14.08
CA ALA A 101 27.74 -15.17 15.19
C ALA A 101 28.75 -16.33 15.05
N GLU A 102 29.44 -16.64 16.15
CA GLU A 102 30.42 -17.74 16.21
C GLU A 102 29.77 -19.10 16.46
N GLU A 103 28.58 -19.13 17.06
CA GLU A 103 27.84 -20.35 17.36
C GLU A 103 26.33 -20.16 17.19
N ASN A 104 25.63 -21.27 17.02
CA ASN A 104 24.17 -21.29 17.01
C ASN A 104 23.60 -21.02 18.41
N ALA A 105 22.54 -20.22 18.49
CA ALA A 105 21.72 -20.17 19.70
C ALA A 105 21.09 -21.54 19.99
N PRO A 106 20.78 -21.89 21.26
CA PRO A 106 20.21 -23.19 21.60
C PRO A 106 18.96 -23.59 20.80
N LEU A 107 18.04 -22.64 20.57
CA LEU A 107 16.86 -22.86 19.73
C LEU A 107 17.22 -23.18 18.27
N VAL A 108 18.23 -22.52 17.73
CA VAL A 108 18.68 -22.71 16.35
C VAL A 108 19.31 -24.09 16.18
N ALA A 109 20.17 -24.49 17.13
CA ALA A 109 20.74 -25.84 17.17
C ALA A 109 19.65 -26.91 17.28
N GLN A 110 18.63 -26.68 18.11
CA GLN A 110 17.47 -27.57 18.23
C GLN A 110 16.76 -27.73 16.88
N LEU A 111 16.43 -26.63 16.21
CA LEU A 111 15.76 -26.68 14.91
C LEU A 111 16.57 -27.41 13.83
N GLU A 112 17.87 -27.14 13.72
CA GLU A 112 18.75 -27.84 12.76
C GLU A 112 18.88 -29.34 13.07
N SER A 113 18.81 -29.73 14.36
CA SER A 113 18.76 -31.14 14.78
C SER A 113 17.45 -31.84 14.37
N LYS A 114 16.36 -31.06 14.22
CA LYS A 114 15.05 -31.53 13.74
C LYS A 114 14.88 -31.38 12.22
N GLY A 115 15.97 -31.14 11.50
CA GLY A 115 16.00 -31.11 10.05
C GLY A 115 15.58 -29.78 9.43
N ALA A 116 15.52 -28.69 10.20
CA ALA A 116 15.32 -27.36 9.62
C ALA A 116 16.53 -26.93 8.78
N ILE A 117 16.28 -26.20 7.70
CA ILE A 117 17.33 -25.52 6.92
C ILE A 117 17.17 -24.02 7.08
N ILE A 118 18.15 -23.36 7.68
CA ILE A 118 18.09 -21.93 7.92
C ILE A 118 18.53 -21.19 6.67
N VAL A 119 17.66 -20.34 6.14
CA VAL A 119 17.86 -19.60 4.88
C VAL A 119 18.11 -18.10 5.07
N GLY A 120 17.84 -17.57 6.26
CA GLY A 120 18.06 -16.16 6.56
C GLY A 120 17.55 -15.72 7.93
N LYS A 121 17.71 -14.43 8.21
CA LYS A 121 17.23 -13.76 9.42
C LYS A 121 16.24 -12.66 9.10
N THR A 122 15.21 -12.54 9.93
CA THR A 122 14.15 -11.54 9.75
C THR A 122 14.44 -10.25 10.52
N ASN A 123 13.96 -9.14 9.97
CA ASN A 123 14.16 -7.80 10.50
C ASN A 123 13.44 -7.59 11.86
N VAL A 124 14.08 -6.82 12.73
CA VAL A 124 13.65 -6.55 14.12
C VAL A 124 13.85 -5.08 14.47
N PRO A 125 13.12 -4.51 15.43
CA PRO A 125 13.55 -3.26 16.04
C PRO A 125 14.86 -3.43 16.78
N GLU A 126 15.58 -2.33 16.97
CA GLU A 126 16.78 -2.28 17.81
C GLU A 126 16.55 -2.96 19.17
N PHE A 127 17.34 -4.00 19.45
CA PHE A 127 17.27 -4.87 20.63
C PHE A 127 15.87 -5.41 20.92
N CYS A 128 15.03 -5.52 19.89
CA CYS A 128 13.63 -5.90 19.99
C CYS A 128 12.74 -4.98 20.86
N ALA A 129 13.16 -3.75 21.13
CA ALA A 129 12.38 -2.78 21.90
C ALA A 129 11.44 -1.96 20.98
N GLY A 130 10.18 -1.75 21.35
CA GLY A 130 9.30 -0.78 20.67
C GLY A 130 8.19 -1.35 19.77
N SER A 131 7.95 -2.66 19.77
CA SER A 131 6.80 -3.32 19.11
C SER A 131 6.49 -2.93 17.64
N GLN A 132 7.46 -2.35 16.94
CA GLN A 132 7.44 -2.05 15.51
C GLN A 132 8.82 -2.36 14.94
N SER A 133 8.89 -3.11 13.84
CA SER A 133 10.15 -3.49 13.20
C SER A 133 10.78 -2.37 12.35
N PHE A 134 11.26 -1.31 13.01
CA PHE A 134 12.14 -0.30 12.43
C PHE A 134 13.49 -0.27 13.16
N ASN A 135 14.58 -0.02 12.43
CA ASN A 135 15.90 0.22 12.99
C ASN A 135 16.76 1.09 12.04
N SER A 136 17.99 1.37 12.44
CA SER A 136 18.91 2.24 11.67
C SER A 136 19.81 1.49 10.69
N ILE A 137 19.72 0.15 10.61
CA ILE A 137 20.51 -0.68 9.69
C ILE A 137 19.73 -0.98 8.42
N PHE A 138 18.46 -1.35 8.58
CA PHE A 138 17.58 -1.82 7.50
C PHE A 138 16.34 -0.92 7.40
N PRO A 139 15.71 -0.83 6.22
CA PRO A 139 14.42 -0.17 6.08
C PRO A 139 13.36 -0.76 7.03
N THR A 140 12.36 0.04 7.39
CA THR A 140 11.23 -0.38 8.22
C THR A 140 10.46 -1.51 7.53
N THR A 141 10.18 -2.60 8.26
CA THR A 141 9.30 -3.66 7.77
C THR A 141 7.85 -3.21 7.78
N VAL A 142 7.15 -3.44 6.66
CA VAL A 142 5.76 -3.02 6.46
C VAL A 142 4.83 -4.22 6.29
N SER A 143 3.54 -4.03 6.57
CA SER A 143 2.54 -5.10 6.44
C SER A 143 2.31 -5.43 4.96
N PRO A 144 2.29 -6.71 4.55
CA PRO A 144 1.98 -7.07 3.17
C PRO A 144 0.56 -6.71 2.72
N TRP A 145 -0.38 -6.47 3.65
CA TRP A 145 -1.75 -6.05 3.33
C TRP A 145 -1.87 -4.58 2.95
N ASP A 146 -0.94 -3.74 3.43
CA ASP A 146 -0.77 -2.35 3.01
C ASP A 146 0.65 -1.92 3.37
N ILE A 147 1.51 -1.77 2.35
CA ILE A 147 2.93 -1.44 2.53
C ILE A 147 3.18 -0.06 3.14
N ARG A 148 2.16 0.76 3.38
CA ARG A 148 2.27 2.02 4.14
C ARG A 148 2.08 1.82 5.64
N THR A 149 1.61 0.64 6.05
CA THR A 149 1.29 0.34 7.44
C THR A 149 2.36 -0.53 8.09
N THR A 150 2.50 -0.39 9.40
CA THR A 150 3.46 -1.15 10.20
C THR A 150 3.19 -2.66 10.14
N ALA A 151 4.25 -3.47 10.02
CA ALA A 151 4.16 -4.91 10.26
C ALA A 151 4.00 -5.26 11.75
N GLY A 152 4.07 -4.27 12.65
CA GLY A 152 4.19 -4.48 14.09
C GLY A 152 5.56 -5.04 14.45
N GLY A 153 5.67 -5.59 15.66
CA GLY A 153 6.95 -6.02 16.16
C GLY A 153 6.89 -6.53 17.60
N SER A 154 8.00 -7.03 18.14
CA SER A 154 9.33 -6.98 17.51
C SER A 154 9.62 -8.07 16.46
N SER A 155 8.70 -9.02 16.22
CA SER A 155 8.84 -10.04 15.15
C SER A 155 8.12 -9.64 13.85
N GLY A 156 8.13 -8.35 13.48
CA GLY A 156 7.46 -7.86 12.29
C GLY A 156 8.00 -8.45 10.99
N GLY A 157 9.33 -8.61 10.88
CA GLY A 157 9.96 -9.30 9.76
C GLY A 157 9.46 -10.74 9.60
N SER A 158 9.34 -11.48 10.70
CA SER A 158 8.80 -12.86 10.67
C SER A 158 7.37 -12.90 10.14
N ALA A 159 6.48 -12.04 10.64
CA ALA A 159 5.09 -12.01 10.20
C ALA A 159 4.94 -11.59 8.73
N ALA A 160 5.64 -10.53 8.32
CA ALA A 160 5.61 -10.03 6.95
C ALA A 160 6.18 -11.04 5.95
N ALA A 161 7.29 -11.71 6.30
CA ALA A 161 7.90 -12.75 5.46
C ALA A 161 6.95 -13.95 5.25
N LEU A 162 6.25 -14.39 6.30
CA LEU A 162 5.30 -15.50 6.21
C LEU A 162 4.10 -15.17 5.31
N VAL A 163 3.50 -14.00 5.51
CA VAL A 163 2.28 -13.55 4.83
C VAL A 163 2.55 -13.18 3.38
N SER A 164 3.78 -12.75 3.05
CA SER A 164 4.25 -12.54 1.68
C SER A 164 4.83 -13.79 1.01
N TYR A 165 4.65 -14.97 1.62
CA TYR A 165 5.11 -16.26 1.10
C TYR A 165 6.64 -16.32 0.84
N GLN A 166 7.45 -15.59 1.61
CA GLN A 166 8.91 -15.69 1.53
C GLN A 166 9.41 -17.02 2.08
N CYS A 167 8.76 -17.56 3.12
CA CYS A 167 9.10 -18.84 3.72
C CYS A 167 7.86 -19.49 4.37
N TRP A 168 7.95 -20.76 4.77
CA TRP A 168 6.85 -21.49 5.39
C TRP A 168 6.75 -21.27 6.89
N LEU A 169 7.90 -21.18 7.58
CA LEU A 169 7.99 -21.04 9.03
C LEU A 169 9.02 -19.98 9.40
N ALA A 170 8.73 -19.21 10.45
CA ALA A 170 9.65 -18.22 10.99
C ALA A 170 9.61 -18.22 12.51
N THR A 171 10.76 -18.09 13.17
CA THR A 171 10.77 -17.93 14.63
C THR A 171 10.39 -16.52 15.03
N GLY A 172 9.94 -16.35 16.27
CA GLY A 172 9.86 -15.05 16.90
C GLY A 172 10.14 -15.12 18.41
N THR A 173 10.00 -13.97 19.07
CA THR A 173 10.09 -13.86 20.53
C THR A 173 9.01 -12.94 21.05
N ASP A 174 8.57 -13.13 22.29
CA ASP A 174 7.49 -12.40 22.94
C ASP A 174 7.85 -12.10 24.40
N LEU A 175 8.09 -10.83 24.72
CA LEU A 175 8.14 -10.35 26.11
C LEU A 175 6.85 -9.61 26.45
N GLY A 176 6.39 -8.73 25.56
CA GLY A 176 5.18 -7.92 25.73
C GLY A 176 4.25 -7.94 24.52
N GLY A 177 4.20 -9.04 23.77
CA GLY A 177 3.40 -9.16 22.55
C GLY A 177 4.18 -9.31 21.26
N SER A 178 5.49 -9.48 21.30
CA SER A 178 6.32 -9.44 20.10
C SER A 178 6.11 -10.59 19.10
N LEU A 179 5.40 -11.67 19.46
CA LEU A 179 4.85 -12.66 18.51
C LEU A 179 3.45 -12.26 18.05
N ARG A 180 2.64 -11.78 19.00
CA ARG A 180 1.19 -11.60 18.89
C ARG A 180 0.77 -10.31 18.18
N ILE A 181 1.45 -9.18 18.44
CA ILE A 181 1.21 -7.88 17.78
C ILE A 181 1.48 -7.98 16.27
N PRO A 182 2.66 -8.43 15.80
CA PRO A 182 2.90 -8.53 14.37
C PRO A 182 2.02 -9.59 13.69
N ALA A 183 1.68 -10.68 14.39
CA ALA A 183 0.70 -11.64 13.89
C ALA A 183 -0.67 -10.99 13.65
N ALA A 184 -1.15 -10.13 14.57
CA ALA A 184 -2.40 -9.40 14.40
C ALA A 184 -2.36 -8.41 13.23
N PHE A 185 -1.29 -7.60 13.12
CA PHE A 185 -1.16 -6.58 12.07
C PHE A 185 -0.88 -7.13 10.67
N CYS A 186 -0.23 -8.28 10.57
CA CYS A 186 0.05 -8.91 9.28
C CYS A 186 -0.94 -10.03 8.94
N GLY A 187 -1.84 -10.42 9.84
CA GLY A 187 -2.72 -11.57 9.61
C GLY A 187 -1.95 -12.90 9.54
N ALA A 188 -0.90 -13.04 10.35
CA ALA A 188 -0.17 -14.31 10.54
C ALA A 188 -0.66 -15.04 11.80
N VAL A 189 -0.10 -16.22 12.07
CA VAL A 189 -0.21 -16.91 13.35
C VAL A 189 1.07 -16.66 14.15
N GLY A 190 0.93 -16.30 15.42
CA GLY A 190 2.05 -16.16 16.36
C GLY A 190 1.71 -16.73 17.72
N PHE A 191 2.51 -17.67 18.21
CA PHE A 191 2.20 -18.41 19.44
C PHE A 191 3.24 -18.19 20.54
N ARG A 192 2.84 -17.46 21.59
CA ARG A 192 3.58 -17.40 22.85
C ARG A 192 3.29 -18.68 23.63
N VAL A 193 4.28 -19.55 23.74
CA VAL A 193 4.16 -20.82 24.49
C VAL A 193 4.24 -20.58 25.99
N SER A 194 3.92 -21.62 26.77
CA SER A 194 4.18 -21.60 28.22
C SER A 194 5.68 -21.38 28.50
N PRO A 195 6.03 -20.49 29.45
CA PRO A 195 7.43 -20.30 29.86
C PRO A 195 8.12 -21.63 30.19
N GLY A 196 9.29 -21.86 29.59
CA GLY A 196 10.08 -23.09 29.76
C GLY A 196 9.93 -24.14 28.66
N ARG A 197 9.00 -23.98 27.70
CA ARG A 197 8.78 -24.95 26.60
C ARG A 197 9.87 -25.00 25.54
N THR A 198 10.55 -23.90 25.24
CA THR A 198 11.63 -23.85 24.23
C THR A 198 12.96 -23.53 24.90
N PRO A 199 14.10 -23.98 24.35
CA PRO A 199 15.41 -23.76 24.97
C PRO A 199 15.84 -22.29 24.96
N GLY A 200 16.71 -21.92 25.91
CA GLY A 200 17.34 -20.61 25.99
C GLY A 200 16.47 -19.51 26.60
N GLN A 201 15.49 -19.87 27.43
CA GLN A 201 14.57 -18.93 28.07
C GLN A 201 14.98 -18.55 29.50
N GLY A 202 16.03 -19.16 30.07
CA GLY A 202 16.42 -18.95 31.46
C GLY A 202 15.41 -19.57 32.45
N TYR A 203 15.75 -19.57 33.74
CA TYR A 203 15.05 -20.31 34.79
C TYR A 203 13.58 -19.89 35.03
N GLY A 204 12.65 -20.39 34.21
CA GLY A 204 11.21 -20.60 34.49
C GLY A 204 10.37 -19.43 35.06
N PRO A 205 9.12 -19.71 35.49
CA PRO A 205 8.25 -18.74 36.18
C PRO A 205 8.82 -18.22 37.51
N LEU A 206 9.77 -18.94 38.10
CA LEU A 206 10.38 -18.66 39.41
C LEU A 206 11.23 -17.38 39.43
N LEU A 207 11.79 -16.94 38.29
CA LEU A 207 12.64 -15.75 38.21
C LEU A 207 11.97 -14.49 37.62
N GLY A 208 10.74 -14.59 37.07
CA GLY A 208 9.96 -13.44 36.61
C GLY A 208 9.52 -13.46 35.14
N LEU A 209 9.23 -12.27 34.59
CA LEU A 209 8.70 -12.04 33.24
C LEU A 209 9.80 -12.12 32.17
N HIS A 210 9.93 -13.22 31.43
CA HIS A 210 10.99 -13.38 30.41
C HIS A 210 10.46 -13.32 28.96
N GLY A 211 11.38 -13.05 28.04
CA GLY A 211 11.11 -13.14 26.60
C GLY A 211 11.02 -14.60 26.18
N ILE A 212 9.87 -14.99 25.65
CA ILE A 212 9.56 -16.37 25.24
C ILE A 212 9.78 -16.50 23.74
N ALA A 213 10.59 -17.45 23.30
CA ALA A 213 10.68 -17.80 21.89
C ALA A 213 9.48 -18.69 21.50
N GLY A 214 8.94 -18.48 20.30
CA GLY A 214 7.75 -19.19 19.85
C GLY A 214 7.63 -19.26 18.33
N PRO A 215 6.78 -20.16 17.82
CA PRO A 215 6.59 -20.35 16.39
C PRO A 215 5.71 -19.25 15.80
N MET A 216 6.01 -18.90 14.55
CA MET A 216 5.11 -18.14 13.68
C MET A 216 4.93 -18.89 12.36
N ALA A 217 3.70 -18.88 11.86
CA ALA A 217 3.31 -19.53 10.62
C ALA A 217 2.12 -18.81 9.96
N ARG A 218 1.64 -19.35 8.84
CA ARG A 218 0.40 -18.90 8.20
C ARG A 218 -0.85 -19.60 8.74
N SER A 219 -0.72 -20.82 9.25
CA SER A 219 -1.82 -21.60 9.83
C SER A 219 -1.51 -22.10 11.25
N ILE A 220 -2.56 -22.45 12.02
CA ILE A 220 -2.41 -23.00 13.37
C ILE A 220 -1.68 -24.34 13.32
N ARG A 221 -2.02 -25.18 12.35
CA ARG A 221 -1.37 -26.48 12.18
C ARG A 221 0.13 -26.35 11.91
N ASP A 222 0.53 -25.42 11.05
CA ASP A 222 1.95 -25.18 10.77
C ASP A 222 2.69 -24.60 11.98
N ALA A 223 2.06 -23.69 12.74
CA ALA A 223 2.63 -23.19 13.99
C ALA A 223 2.81 -24.31 15.03
N ALA A 224 1.87 -25.26 15.09
CA ALA A 224 1.92 -26.42 15.96
C ALA A 224 3.02 -27.41 15.55
N LEU A 225 3.13 -27.74 14.26
CA LEU A 225 4.24 -28.52 13.69
C LEU A 225 5.59 -27.87 14.01
N PHE A 226 5.67 -26.55 13.91
CA PHE A 226 6.91 -25.85 14.22
C PHE A 226 7.23 -25.88 15.71
N LEU A 227 6.21 -25.82 16.58
CA LEU A 227 6.40 -25.98 18.01
C LEU A 227 6.98 -27.36 18.36
N ASP A 228 6.48 -28.43 17.74
CA ASP A 228 7.03 -29.79 17.93
C ASP A 228 8.53 -29.86 17.58
N ALA A 229 8.98 -29.04 16.63
CA ALA A 229 10.40 -28.92 16.27
C ALA A 229 11.20 -28.00 17.22
N MET A 230 10.55 -26.98 17.80
CA MET A 230 11.17 -26.01 18.71
C MET A 230 11.29 -26.53 20.15
N GLU A 231 10.37 -27.40 20.58
CA GLU A 231 10.38 -27.99 21.92
C GLU A 231 11.65 -28.82 22.13
N SER A 232 12.27 -28.67 23.30
CA SER A 232 13.42 -29.45 23.74
C SER A 232 13.19 -29.95 25.14
N ASN A 233 13.22 -31.28 25.31
CA ASN A 233 13.21 -31.92 26.63
C ASN A 233 14.62 -32.06 27.23
N THR A 234 15.65 -31.59 26.52
CA THR A 234 17.06 -31.76 26.91
C THR A 234 17.65 -30.44 27.44
N GLY A 235 17.74 -30.34 28.77
CA GLY A 235 18.86 -29.69 29.49
C GLY A 235 18.92 -28.15 29.56
N TRP A 236 19.32 -27.69 30.75
CA TRP A 236 19.71 -26.34 31.21
C TRP A 236 18.61 -25.45 31.85
N ASP A 237 17.37 -25.44 31.35
CA ASP A 237 16.30 -24.53 31.86
C ASP A 237 15.05 -25.24 32.43
N ASN A 238 15.08 -26.56 32.63
CA ASN A 238 13.95 -27.33 33.19
C ASN A 238 13.79 -27.07 34.70
N VAL A 239 13.25 -25.91 35.07
CA VAL A 239 12.87 -25.62 36.45
C VAL A 239 11.65 -26.44 36.87
N GLU A 240 10.83 -26.85 35.91
CA GLU A 240 9.98 -28.03 36.02
C GLU A 240 10.04 -28.77 34.68
N PRO A 241 10.37 -30.07 34.63
CA PRO A 241 10.13 -30.86 33.45
C PRO A 241 8.62 -30.85 33.22
N HIS A 242 8.13 -30.07 32.26
CA HIS A 242 6.85 -30.41 31.67
C HIS A 242 6.99 -31.86 31.22
N SER A 243 6.12 -32.74 31.73
CA SER A 243 6.07 -34.09 31.20
C SER A 243 5.87 -33.96 29.69
N PRO A 244 6.65 -34.66 28.85
CA PRO A 244 6.40 -34.65 27.42
C PRO A 244 4.91 -34.90 27.23
N SER A 245 4.24 -34.02 26.49
CA SER A 245 2.82 -34.25 26.20
C SER A 245 2.71 -35.61 25.52
N GLU A 246 1.79 -36.46 25.98
CA GLU A 246 1.55 -37.77 25.37
C GLU A 246 1.14 -37.63 23.89
N GLU A 247 0.66 -36.46 23.51
CA GLU A 247 0.35 -36.03 22.15
C GLU A 247 1.31 -34.94 21.64
N THR A 248 1.56 -34.89 20.33
CA THR A 248 2.26 -33.76 19.72
C THR A 248 1.34 -32.55 19.54
N PHE A 249 1.91 -31.36 19.43
CA PHE A 249 1.15 -30.14 19.19
C PHE A 249 0.46 -30.14 17.83
N GLU A 250 1.09 -30.67 16.78
CA GLU A 250 0.44 -30.85 15.47
C GLU A 250 -0.81 -31.75 15.60
N ALA A 251 -0.73 -32.84 16.37
CA ALA A 251 -1.85 -33.74 16.59
C ALA A 251 -3.01 -33.03 17.33
N ALA A 252 -2.68 -32.19 18.33
CA ALA A 252 -3.67 -31.37 19.01
C ALA A 252 -4.39 -30.39 18.05
N ALA A 253 -3.65 -29.72 17.17
CA ALA A 253 -4.24 -28.83 16.16
C ALA A 253 -5.15 -29.58 15.18
N ILE A 254 -4.72 -30.76 14.69
CA ILE A 254 -5.53 -31.62 13.81
C ILE A 254 -6.84 -32.05 14.51
N LEU A 255 -6.75 -32.43 15.79
CA LEU A 255 -7.92 -32.82 16.57
C LEU A 255 -8.91 -31.66 16.72
N GLY A 256 -8.42 -30.46 17.06
CA GLY A 256 -9.25 -29.26 17.18
C GLY A 256 -9.97 -28.91 15.87
N ALA A 257 -9.25 -28.91 14.75
CA ALA A 257 -9.82 -28.73 13.42
C ALA A 257 -10.92 -29.80 13.13
N THR A 258 -10.61 -31.07 13.37
CA THR A 258 -11.54 -32.18 13.09
C THR A 258 -12.82 -32.11 13.94
N GLN A 259 -12.71 -31.75 15.21
CA GLN A 259 -13.86 -31.63 16.12
C GLN A 259 -14.67 -30.35 15.86
N GLY A 260 -14.02 -29.28 15.40
CA GLY A 260 -14.62 -27.96 15.23
C GLY A 260 -15.06 -27.32 16.56
N VAL A 261 -15.58 -26.10 16.47
CA VAL A 261 -15.99 -25.32 17.66
C VAL A 261 -17.10 -26.03 18.45
N GLU A 262 -18.06 -26.66 17.75
CA GLU A 262 -19.16 -27.40 18.35
C GLU A 262 -18.69 -28.65 19.12
N GLY A 263 -17.77 -29.42 18.53
CA GLY A 263 -17.26 -30.65 19.12
C GLY A 263 -16.38 -30.43 20.34
N LEU A 264 -15.70 -29.28 20.44
CA LEU A 264 -14.87 -28.94 21.60
C LEU A 264 -15.70 -28.52 22.83
N GLY A 265 -16.85 -27.89 22.64
CA GLY A 265 -17.78 -27.56 23.73
C GLY A 265 -17.21 -26.65 24.83
N LEU A 266 -16.24 -25.78 24.50
CA LEU A 266 -15.52 -24.94 25.46
C LEU A 266 -16.41 -23.86 26.09
N LYS A 267 -16.09 -23.50 27.35
CA LYS A 267 -16.51 -22.27 28.00
C LYS A 267 -15.52 -21.17 27.69
N VAL A 268 -15.99 -20.10 27.06
CA VAL A 268 -15.13 -19.01 26.56
C VAL A 268 -15.36 -17.74 27.35
N GLY A 269 -14.29 -17.17 27.88
CA GLY A 269 -14.27 -15.82 28.43
C GLY A 269 -13.85 -14.78 27.39
N PHE A 270 -14.29 -13.54 27.57
CA PHE A 270 -13.80 -12.40 26.79
C PHE A 270 -13.39 -11.26 27.73
N SER A 271 -12.26 -10.62 27.44
CA SER A 271 -11.77 -9.48 28.23
C SER A 271 -11.18 -8.40 27.34
N THR A 272 -11.36 -7.16 27.76
CA THR A 272 -10.64 -5.99 27.23
C THR A 272 -9.32 -5.75 27.95
N VAL A 273 -9.00 -6.54 28.99
CA VAL A 273 -7.82 -6.36 29.86
C VAL A 273 -7.62 -4.90 30.28
N GLY A 274 -8.72 -4.21 30.57
CA GLY A 274 -8.78 -2.80 30.97
C GLY A 274 -8.36 -1.79 29.89
N CYS A 275 -8.23 -2.20 28.63
CA CYS A 275 -7.84 -1.35 27.51
C CYS A 275 -9.07 -0.87 26.73
N LYS A 276 -8.93 0.25 26.01
CA LYS A 276 -9.90 0.68 25.00
C LYS A 276 -9.52 0.12 23.64
N TYR A 277 -10.53 -0.24 22.86
CA TYR A 277 -10.38 -0.79 21.51
C TYR A 277 -11.20 0.00 20.51
N SER A 278 -10.77 0.01 19.26
CA SER A 278 -11.61 0.45 18.15
C SER A 278 -12.87 -0.44 18.12
N PRO A 279 -14.08 0.14 17.95
CA PRO A 279 -15.32 -0.63 17.97
C PRO A 279 -15.31 -1.82 17.00
N ASP A 280 -14.76 -1.65 15.80
CA ASP A 280 -14.72 -2.70 14.78
C ASP A 280 -13.76 -3.85 15.16
N VAL A 281 -12.63 -3.50 15.78
CA VAL A 281 -11.65 -4.48 16.27
C VAL A 281 -12.25 -5.31 17.40
N GLU A 282 -12.90 -4.66 18.38
CA GLU A 282 -13.56 -5.37 19.47
C GLU A 282 -14.70 -6.24 18.94
N ALA A 283 -15.54 -5.71 18.05
CA ALA A 283 -16.69 -6.44 17.49
C ALA A 283 -16.26 -7.71 16.74
N LEU A 284 -15.22 -7.63 15.91
CA LEU A 284 -14.67 -8.79 15.21
C LEU A 284 -14.11 -9.84 16.18
N CYS A 285 -13.33 -9.41 17.17
CA CYS A 285 -12.76 -10.30 18.17
C CYS A 285 -13.83 -10.96 19.04
N ARG A 286 -14.85 -10.20 19.47
CA ARG A 286 -15.97 -10.69 20.27
C ARG A 286 -16.81 -11.70 19.50
N LYS A 287 -17.09 -11.43 18.22
CA LYS A 287 -17.79 -12.37 17.33
C LYS A 287 -17.00 -13.68 17.17
N ALA A 288 -15.69 -13.61 17.01
CA ALA A 288 -14.84 -14.80 16.94
C ALA A 288 -14.84 -15.59 18.28
N ALA A 289 -14.81 -14.91 19.42
CA ALA A 289 -14.94 -15.56 20.73
C ALA A 289 -16.32 -16.23 20.91
N GLN A 290 -17.41 -15.59 20.45
CA GLN A 290 -18.76 -16.19 20.44
C GLN A 290 -18.82 -17.42 19.53
N LEU A 291 -18.17 -17.42 18.37
CA LEU A 291 -18.07 -18.61 17.50
C LEU A 291 -17.41 -19.78 18.24
N MET A 292 -16.32 -19.52 18.96
CA MET A 292 -15.67 -20.54 19.81
C MET A 292 -16.57 -21.05 20.95
N ASN A 293 -17.56 -20.25 21.35
CA ASN A 293 -18.56 -20.60 22.36
C ASN A 293 -19.87 -21.12 21.75
N ASN A 294 -19.83 -21.65 20.53
CA ASN A 294 -21.00 -22.17 19.80
C ASN A 294 -22.07 -21.11 19.55
N ASN A 295 -21.65 -19.91 19.16
CA ASN A 295 -22.49 -18.72 18.94
C ASN A 295 -23.27 -18.26 20.18
N ARG A 296 -22.88 -18.69 21.39
CA ARG A 296 -23.44 -18.22 22.66
C ARG A 296 -22.67 -17.04 23.20
N ASP A 297 -23.30 -16.28 24.08
CA ASP A 297 -22.64 -15.20 24.81
C ASP A 297 -21.46 -15.72 25.64
N VAL A 298 -20.36 -15.00 25.54
CA VAL A 298 -19.11 -15.25 26.26
C VAL A 298 -19.20 -14.72 27.70
N LEU A 299 -18.43 -15.31 28.62
CA LEU A 299 -18.33 -14.77 29.97
C LEU A 299 -17.45 -13.52 29.96
N GLU A 300 -17.97 -12.37 30.39
CA GLU A 300 -17.14 -11.17 30.56
C GLU A 300 -16.17 -11.37 31.73
N VAL A 301 -14.88 -11.17 31.46
CA VAL A 301 -13.81 -11.22 32.46
C VAL A 301 -13.30 -9.80 32.70
N GLY A 302 -13.74 -9.22 33.81
CA GLY A 302 -13.42 -7.85 34.23
C GLY A 302 -12.30 -7.75 35.26
N GLU A 303 -12.06 -6.51 35.73
CA GLU A 303 -11.04 -6.16 36.74
C GLU A 303 -11.31 -6.80 38.11
N ASP A 304 -12.54 -7.23 38.39
CA ASP A 304 -12.92 -7.96 39.60
C ASP A 304 -12.43 -9.41 39.60
N MET A 305 -12.17 -9.98 38.42
CA MET A 305 -11.65 -11.33 38.26
C MET A 305 -10.13 -11.37 38.12
N VAL A 306 -9.55 -10.45 37.33
CA VAL A 306 -8.10 -10.35 37.08
C VAL A 306 -7.70 -8.88 37.02
N ASP A 307 -6.77 -8.46 37.89
CA ASP A 307 -6.34 -7.06 37.98
C ASP A 307 -5.36 -6.71 36.84
N SER A 308 -5.87 -6.02 35.82
CA SER A 308 -5.07 -5.64 34.66
C SER A 308 -4.14 -4.45 34.97
N VAL A 309 -4.51 -3.61 35.95
CA VAL A 309 -3.71 -2.46 36.38
C VAL A 309 -2.44 -2.97 37.08
N LEU A 310 -2.59 -3.97 37.97
CA LEU A 310 -1.50 -4.67 38.62
C LEU A 310 -0.57 -5.32 37.59
N ALA A 311 -1.13 -6.04 36.61
CA ALA A 311 -0.37 -6.67 35.54
C ALA A 311 0.50 -5.66 34.75
N ARG A 312 -0.04 -4.48 34.41
CA ARG A 312 0.73 -3.42 33.73
C ARG A 312 1.83 -2.85 34.61
N ARG A 313 1.57 -2.63 35.90
CA ARG A 313 2.58 -2.17 36.86
C ARG A 313 3.75 -3.15 36.95
N ILE A 314 3.44 -4.44 37.08
CA ILE A 314 4.43 -5.53 37.09
C ILE A 314 5.24 -5.51 35.79
N PHE A 315 4.58 -5.43 34.63
CA PHE A 315 5.26 -5.37 33.34
C PHE A 315 6.26 -4.21 33.27
N HIS A 316 5.83 -3.00 33.66
CA HIS A 316 6.68 -1.81 33.63
C HIS A 316 7.91 -1.94 34.54
N ALA A 317 7.75 -2.43 35.76
CA ALA A 317 8.84 -2.59 36.71
C ALA A 317 9.86 -3.64 36.24
N LEU A 318 9.39 -4.86 35.97
CA LEU A 318 10.29 -5.97 35.60
C LEU A 318 10.97 -5.76 34.25
N ARG A 319 10.26 -5.18 33.28
CA ARG A 319 10.87 -4.83 31.97
C ARG A 319 11.96 -3.78 32.12
N ALA A 320 11.72 -2.74 32.92
CA ALA A 320 12.70 -1.66 33.10
C ALA A 320 13.98 -2.19 33.75
N GLU A 321 13.85 -2.94 34.83
CA GLU A 321 14.98 -3.61 35.51
C GLU A 321 15.76 -4.50 34.55
N GLN A 322 15.09 -5.34 33.75
CA GLN A 322 15.75 -6.23 32.79
C GLN A 322 16.52 -5.48 31.71
N LEU A 323 15.96 -4.42 31.15
CA LEU A 323 16.65 -3.63 30.13
C LEU A 323 17.83 -2.87 30.70
N ALA A 324 17.72 -2.38 31.94
CA ALA A 324 18.86 -1.77 32.64
C ALA A 324 19.97 -2.79 32.94
N ALA A 325 19.62 -3.97 33.42
CA ALA A 325 20.59 -5.04 33.67
C ALA A 325 21.30 -5.49 32.37
N LYS A 326 20.57 -5.59 31.25
CA LYS A 326 21.11 -6.09 29.98
C LYS A 326 21.87 -5.04 29.18
N TYR A 327 21.44 -3.77 29.23
CA TYR A 327 21.92 -2.73 28.32
C TYR A 327 22.36 -1.43 29.02
N GLY A 328 22.32 -1.37 30.35
CA GLY A 328 22.66 -0.17 31.14
C GLY A 328 24.07 0.36 30.84
N ASP A 329 25.05 -0.53 30.70
CA ASP A 329 26.43 -0.15 30.40
C ASP A 329 26.58 0.54 29.05
N LYS A 330 25.69 0.26 28.09
CA LYS A 330 25.68 0.90 26.76
C LYS A 330 25.29 2.38 26.82
N LEU A 331 24.77 2.86 27.96
CA LEU A 331 24.46 4.28 28.17
C LEU A 331 25.56 5.04 28.93
N ALA A 332 26.56 4.35 29.48
CA ALA A 332 27.62 4.96 30.28
C ALA A 332 28.59 5.78 29.42
N ASP A 333 28.92 5.29 28.23
CA ASP A 333 29.77 5.99 27.27
C ASP A 333 28.91 6.82 26.27
N PRO A 334 29.18 8.13 26.10
CA PRO A 334 28.45 8.97 25.15
C PRO A 334 28.44 8.46 23.71
N ALA A 335 29.52 7.81 23.24
CA ALA A 335 29.59 7.34 21.86
C ALA A 335 28.65 6.16 21.62
N THR A 336 28.65 5.16 22.51
CA THR A 336 27.69 4.04 22.46
C THR A 336 26.26 4.50 22.69
N ARG A 337 26.03 5.43 23.63
CA ARG A 337 24.71 6.01 23.91
C ARG A 337 24.09 6.68 22.67
N ALA A 338 24.89 7.40 21.88
CA ALA A 338 24.42 8.07 20.67
C ALA A 338 23.90 7.10 19.59
N LEU A 339 24.30 5.83 19.65
CA LEU A 339 23.88 4.78 18.73
C LEU A 339 22.58 4.07 19.17
N VAL A 340 22.15 4.27 20.41
CA VAL A 340 20.95 3.65 20.98
C VAL A 340 19.75 4.57 20.80
N LYS A 341 18.61 4.06 20.33
CA LYS A 341 17.42 4.89 20.10
C LYS A 341 16.81 5.47 21.38
N PRO A 342 16.15 6.65 21.30
CA PRO A 342 15.60 7.35 22.48
C PRO A 342 14.62 6.53 23.32
N GLU A 343 13.78 5.70 22.70
CA GLU A 343 12.77 4.89 23.42
C GLU A 343 13.44 3.83 24.30
N LEU A 344 14.52 3.23 23.80
CA LEU A 344 15.29 2.25 24.55
C LEU A 344 16.12 2.93 25.64
N GLN A 345 16.74 4.08 25.34
CA GLN A 345 17.41 4.89 26.38
C GLN A 345 16.45 5.24 27.52
N TRP A 346 15.24 5.71 27.20
CA TRP A 346 14.22 6.02 28.20
C TRP A 346 13.90 4.81 29.09
N ASN A 347 13.68 3.62 28.49
CA ASN A 347 13.29 2.45 29.27
C ASN A 347 14.44 1.93 30.15
N ILE A 348 15.69 1.99 29.66
CA ILE A 348 16.89 1.66 30.44
C ILE A 348 17.01 2.62 31.63
N LEU A 349 16.81 3.92 31.41
CA LEU A 349 16.88 4.93 32.48
C LEU A 349 15.79 4.73 33.53
N GLN A 350 14.59 4.27 33.15
CA GLN A 350 13.58 3.85 34.14
C GLN A 350 14.07 2.72 35.04
N GLY A 351 14.93 1.84 34.52
CA GLY A 351 15.51 0.73 35.26
C GLY A 351 16.81 1.06 36.01
N GLN A 352 17.30 2.29 35.90
CA GLN A 352 18.48 2.81 36.64
C GLN A 352 18.06 3.80 37.74
N GLY A 353 16.75 4.00 37.94
CA GLY A 353 16.22 4.85 39.00
C GLY A 353 16.58 4.32 40.41
N PRO A 354 16.65 5.21 41.42
CA PRO A 354 17.06 4.82 42.77
C PRO A 354 16.10 3.82 43.44
N ASP A 355 14.86 3.72 42.98
CA ASP A 355 13.76 2.88 43.51
C ASP A 355 13.54 1.57 42.72
N ILE A 356 14.29 1.32 41.64
CA ILE A 356 14.00 0.19 40.74
C ILE A 356 14.10 -1.18 41.42
N GLN A 357 15.08 -1.37 42.30
CA GLN A 357 15.30 -2.64 43.00
C GLN A 357 14.08 -2.98 43.88
N GLU A 358 13.66 -2.04 44.72
CA GLU A 358 12.47 -2.18 45.57
C GLU A 358 11.22 -2.45 44.73
N ARG A 359 10.96 -1.63 43.70
CA ARG A 359 9.80 -1.82 42.81
C ARG A 359 9.81 -3.15 42.07
N ALA A 360 10.98 -3.65 41.65
CA ALA A 360 11.08 -4.92 40.94
C ALA A 360 10.89 -6.10 41.91
N GLU A 361 11.39 -6.01 43.14
CA GLU A 361 11.11 -6.97 44.21
C GLU A 361 9.62 -7.02 44.57
N GLU A 362 8.98 -5.86 44.75
CA GLU A 362 7.53 -5.75 44.93
C GLU A 362 6.77 -6.38 43.77
N ALA A 363 7.12 -6.04 42.53
CA ALA A 363 6.48 -6.58 41.34
C ALA A 363 6.62 -8.12 41.22
N ARG A 364 7.76 -8.70 41.67
CA ARG A 364 7.92 -10.16 41.75
C ARG A 364 7.00 -10.79 42.79
N GLY A 365 6.78 -10.11 43.92
CA GLY A 365 5.80 -10.53 44.93
C GLY A 365 4.36 -10.47 44.42
N GLU A 366 4.00 -9.35 43.79
CA GLU A 366 2.68 -9.09 43.18
C GLU A 366 2.36 -10.05 42.04
N LEU A 367 3.36 -10.47 41.26
CA LEU A 367 3.19 -11.45 40.19
C LEU A 367 2.56 -12.75 40.69
N ARG A 368 2.93 -13.22 41.90
CA ARG A 368 2.33 -14.44 42.50
C ARG A 368 0.85 -14.24 42.84
N GLN A 369 0.48 -13.05 43.34
CA GLN A 369 -0.91 -12.71 43.61
C GLN A 369 -1.72 -12.70 42.31
N LEU A 370 -1.21 -12.06 41.26
CA LEU A 370 -1.86 -12.01 39.97
C LEU A 370 -2.01 -13.41 39.35
N GLN A 371 -0.99 -14.28 39.46
CA GLN A 371 -1.09 -15.67 39.02
C GLN A 371 -2.21 -16.43 39.73
N SER A 372 -2.40 -16.21 41.04
CA SER A 372 -3.52 -16.81 41.77
C SER A 372 -4.88 -16.33 41.26
N GLN A 373 -5.02 -15.04 40.92
CA GLN A 373 -6.25 -14.49 40.33
C GLN A 373 -6.52 -15.11 38.95
N VAL A 374 -5.49 -15.21 38.11
CA VAL A 374 -5.59 -15.83 36.77
C VAL A 374 -6.02 -17.30 36.89
N GLN A 375 -5.43 -18.08 37.80
CA GLN A 375 -5.82 -19.47 38.06
C GLN A 375 -7.27 -19.59 38.54
N GLU A 376 -7.71 -18.68 39.42
CA GLU A 376 -9.10 -18.66 39.90
C GLU A 376 -10.08 -18.33 38.77
N MET A 377 -9.75 -17.36 37.92
CA MET A 377 -10.56 -16.98 36.75
C MET A 377 -10.76 -18.17 35.80
N PHE A 378 -9.70 -18.94 35.52
CA PHE A 378 -9.78 -20.14 34.67
C PHE A 378 -10.56 -21.32 35.29
N LYS A 379 -11.04 -21.23 36.54
CA LYS A 379 -12.06 -22.18 37.03
C LYS A 379 -13.44 -21.94 36.40
N SER A 380 -13.66 -20.74 35.86
CA SER A 380 -14.94 -20.34 35.26
C SER A 380 -14.99 -20.52 33.74
N VAL A 381 -13.84 -20.50 33.07
CA VAL A 381 -13.70 -20.60 31.61
C VAL A 381 -12.56 -21.53 31.23
N ASP A 382 -12.68 -22.23 30.10
CA ASP A 382 -11.61 -23.11 29.59
C ASP A 382 -10.56 -22.32 28.82
N ILE A 383 -10.99 -21.27 28.13
CA ILE A 383 -10.14 -20.35 27.38
C ILE A 383 -10.57 -18.90 27.59
N LEU A 384 -9.62 -17.97 27.48
CA LEU A 384 -9.86 -16.53 27.50
C LEU A 384 -9.50 -15.92 26.15
N CYS A 385 -10.41 -15.11 25.61
CA CYS A 385 -10.25 -14.37 24.37
C CYS A 385 -10.00 -12.88 24.65
N VAL A 386 -8.98 -12.30 24.02
CA VAL A 386 -8.61 -10.88 24.17
C VAL A 386 -8.24 -10.32 22.80
N PRO A 387 -8.71 -9.13 22.38
CA PRO A 387 -8.21 -8.52 21.15
C PRO A 387 -6.71 -8.22 21.26
N ALA A 388 -5.94 -8.56 20.22
CA ALA A 388 -4.48 -8.54 20.30
C ALA A 388 -3.86 -7.14 20.31
N THR A 389 -4.54 -6.19 19.68
CA THR A 389 -4.12 -4.80 19.51
C THR A 389 -5.32 -3.88 19.71
N MET A 390 -5.09 -2.64 20.16
CA MET A 390 -6.17 -1.68 20.40
C MET A 390 -6.88 -1.26 19.12
N ASP A 391 -6.14 -1.18 18.02
CA ASP A 391 -6.62 -0.79 16.69
C ASP A 391 -5.85 -1.60 15.62
N ALA A 392 -6.19 -1.44 14.35
CA ALA A 392 -5.45 -2.01 13.23
C ALA A 392 -4.08 -1.34 13.03
N ALA A 393 -3.29 -1.92 12.12
CA ALA A 393 -1.95 -1.45 11.78
C ALA A 393 -1.96 0.04 11.39
N PHE A 394 -1.14 0.84 12.07
CA PHE A 394 -0.97 2.28 11.83
C PHE A 394 0.15 2.55 10.81
N ASP A 395 0.36 3.82 10.45
CA ASP A 395 1.39 4.26 9.51
C ASP A 395 2.80 3.77 9.88
N ALA A 396 3.53 3.19 8.94
CA ALA A 396 4.87 2.63 9.16
C ALA A 396 5.94 3.69 9.47
N GLU A 397 5.73 4.95 9.11
CA GLU A 397 6.66 6.06 9.41
C GLU A 397 6.56 6.52 10.87
N VAL A 398 5.42 6.27 11.52
CA VAL A 398 5.24 6.54 12.95
C VAL A 398 6.07 5.52 13.72
N ARG A 399 6.96 5.95 14.64
CA ARG A 399 7.81 5.04 15.44
C ARG A 399 7.02 4.26 16.50
N TYR A 400 5.99 4.90 17.03
CA TYR A 400 4.97 4.37 17.94
C TYR A 400 3.86 5.41 18.06
N PRO A 401 2.60 5.00 18.21
CA PRO A 401 1.51 5.93 18.41
C PRO A 401 1.58 6.54 19.82
N THR A 402 1.49 7.86 19.90
CA THR A 402 1.37 8.61 21.18
C THR A 402 -0.09 8.74 21.63
N LYS A 403 -1.02 8.49 20.71
CA LYS A 403 -2.46 8.44 20.93
C LYS A 403 -3.07 7.41 19.98
N GLN A 404 -4.00 6.60 20.46
CA GLN A 404 -4.88 5.77 19.62
C GLN A 404 -6.31 5.94 20.11
N ILE A 405 -7.26 5.94 19.17
CA ILE A 405 -8.68 6.17 19.47
C ILE A 405 -8.82 7.52 20.22
N ASP A 406 -9.27 7.50 21.47
CA ASP A 406 -9.41 8.66 22.36
C ASP A 406 -8.40 8.65 23.53
N GLN A 407 -7.47 7.68 23.56
CA GLN A 407 -6.51 7.48 24.65
C GLN A 407 -5.11 7.97 24.27
N SER A 408 -4.58 8.90 25.05
CA SER A 408 -3.17 9.32 24.99
C SER A 408 -2.30 8.43 25.88
N PHE A 409 -1.09 8.14 25.42
CA PHE A 409 -0.12 7.34 26.17
C PHE A 409 0.98 8.22 26.75
N SER A 410 1.37 7.95 28.00
CA SER A 410 2.45 8.69 28.67
C SER A 410 3.85 8.27 28.21
N ASN A 411 3.96 7.12 27.52
CA ASN A 411 5.21 6.57 27.04
C ASN A 411 4.99 5.60 25.87
N TYR A 412 6.07 5.16 25.24
CA TYR A 412 6.04 4.33 24.02
C TYR A 412 5.49 2.90 24.22
N LEU A 413 5.28 2.44 25.46
CA LEU A 413 4.72 1.12 25.76
C LEU A 413 3.19 1.12 25.84
N GLY A 414 2.54 2.28 25.93
CA GLY A 414 1.10 2.36 26.23
C GLY A 414 0.21 1.60 25.24
N TRP A 415 0.55 1.66 23.95
CA TRP A 415 -0.23 1.04 22.88
C TRP A 415 -0.09 -0.49 22.78
N MET A 416 0.99 -1.05 23.34
CA MET A 416 1.22 -2.50 23.36
C MET A 416 0.65 -3.19 24.61
N MET A 417 -0.03 -2.44 25.48
CA MET A 417 -0.57 -2.96 26.74
C MET A 417 -1.54 -4.15 26.62
N PRO A 418 -2.37 -4.31 25.58
CA PRO A 418 -3.21 -5.50 25.45
C PRO A 418 -2.39 -6.80 25.51
N ALA A 419 -1.36 -6.89 24.68
CA ALA A 419 -0.50 -8.07 24.62
C ALA A 419 0.47 -8.16 25.80
N ALA A 420 1.00 -7.02 26.27
CA ALA A 420 1.91 -6.98 27.41
C ALA A 420 1.24 -7.41 28.71
N THR A 421 -0.01 -7.01 28.95
CA THR A 421 -0.80 -7.43 30.10
C THR A 421 -0.95 -8.95 30.12
N VAL A 422 -1.33 -9.53 28.98
CA VAL A 422 -1.43 -10.99 28.82
C VAL A 422 -0.09 -11.71 29.04
N SER A 423 1.05 -11.10 28.68
CA SER A 423 2.36 -11.71 28.96
C SER A 423 2.59 -11.97 30.45
N VAL A 424 2.09 -11.07 31.32
CA VAL A 424 2.26 -11.14 32.77
C VAL A 424 1.38 -12.22 33.39
N PHE A 425 0.29 -12.62 32.73
CA PHE A 425 -0.51 -13.78 33.15
C PHE A 425 0.27 -15.10 33.05
N LEU A 426 1.43 -15.11 32.37
CA LEU A 426 2.27 -16.27 32.09
C LEU A 426 1.55 -17.42 31.38
N CYS A 427 0.40 -17.15 30.77
CA CYS A 427 -0.37 -18.14 30.02
C CYS A 427 0.23 -18.35 28.61
N PRO A 428 0.11 -19.57 28.04
CA PRO A 428 0.25 -19.74 26.60
C PRO A 428 -0.83 -18.93 25.88
N ALA A 429 -0.46 -18.25 24.80
CA ALA A 429 -1.34 -17.34 24.07
C ALA A 429 -1.01 -17.33 22.58
N VAL A 430 -1.97 -17.75 21.74
CA VAL A 430 -1.85 -17.68 20.28
C VAL A 430 -2.63 -16.50 19.74
N VAL A 431 -2.08 -15.84 18.72
CA VAL A 431 -2.84 -14.95 17.85
C VAL A 431 -3.09 -15.62 16.51
N LEU A 432 -4.33 -15.52 16.05
CA LEU A 432 -4.74 -15.84 14.69
C LEU A 432 -5.64 -14.73 14.12
N PRO A 433 -5.69 -14.57 12.78
CA PRO A 433 -6.62 -13.65 12.15
C PRO A 433 -8.07 -14.04 12.48
N CYS A 434 -8.87 -13.07 12.89
CA CYS A 434 -10.29 -13.25 13.21
C CYS A 434 -11.24 -12.47 12.28
N GLY A 435 -10.69 -11.64 11.40
CA GLY A 435 -11.41 -10.87 10.41
C GLY A 435 -10.53 -9.82 9.75
N PHE A 436 -11.15 -9.05 8.86
CA PHE A 436 -10.55 -7.89 8.22
C PHE A 436 -11.48 -6.70 8.44
N LEU A 437 -10.90 -5.52 8.63
CA LEU A 437 -11.64 -4.27 8.58
C LEU A 437 -12.12 -3.99 7.15
N GLU A 438 -13.04 -3.03 6.98
CA GLU A 438 -13.55 -2.64 5.66
C GLU A 438 -12.44 -2.20 4.70
N ASP A 439 -11.35 -1.63 5.22
CA ASP A 439 -10.18 -1.21 4.46
C ASP A 439 -9.17 -2.34 4.16
N GLY A 440 -9.50 -3.59 4.52
CA GLY A 440 -8.68 -4.76 4.22
C GLY A 440 -7.53 -5.02 5.19
N ARG A 441 -7.40 -4.26 6.29
CA ARG A 441 -6.39 -4.56 7.33
C ARG A 441 -6.86 -5.73 8.22
N PRO A 442 -5.99 -6.69 8.54
CA PRO A 442 -6.35 -7.83 9.37
C PRO A 442 -6.54 -7.44 10.84
N VAL A 443 -7.38 -8.21 11.55
CA VAL A 443 -7.60 -8.11 12.99
C VAL A 443 -7.27 -9.45 13.65
N GLY A 444 -6.46 -9.43 14.71
CA GLY A 444 -6.02 -10.63 15.42
C GLY A 444 -6.70 -10.83 16.78
N LEU A 445 -7.18 -12.05 17.03
CA LEU A 445 -7.70 -12.48 18.33
C LEU A 445 -6.59 -13.22 19.11
N GLN A 446 -6.37 -12.85 20.37
CA GLN A 446 -5.57 -13.67 21.29
C GLN A 446 -6.46 -14.73 21.94
N VAL A 447 -6.03 -15.99 21.90
CA VAL A 447 -6.66 -17.10 22.61
C VAL A 447 -5.66 -17.62 23.64
N LEU A 448 -6.08 -17.62 24.90
CA LEU A 448 -5.27 -18.04 26.05
C LEU A 448 -5.92 -19.25 26.73
N ALA A 449 -5.09 -20.06 27.37
CA ALA A 449 -5.52 -21.11 28.29
C ALA A 449 -4.63 -21.08 29.55
N PRO A 450 -4.94 -21.85 30.61
CA PRO A 450 -4.08 -21.94 31.78
C PRO A 450 -2.62 -22.29 31.45
N TYR A 451 -1.69 -21.92 32.33
CA TYR A 451 -0.28 -22.30 32.22
C TYR A 451 -0.12 -23.81 31.96
N GLY A 452 0.71 -24.17 30.97
CA GLY A 452 0.94 -25.55 30.56
C GLY A 452 -0.10 -26.13 29.59
N ALA A 453 -1.22 -25.45 29.35
CA ALA A 453 -2.31 -25.91 28.47
C ALA A 453 -2.13 -25.50 26.99
N ASP A 454 -0.91 -25.49 26.48
CA ASP A 454 -0.57 -25.10 25.10
C ASP A 454 -1.37 -25.89 24.05
N ALA A 455 -1.58 -27.20 24.26
CA ALA A 455 -2.38 -28.04 23.37
C ALA A 455 -3.86 -27.62 23.33
N THR A 456 -4.42 -27.15 24.44
CA THR A 456 -5.79 -26.61 24.51
C THR A 456 -5.92 -25.34 23.67
N VAL A 457 -4.93 -24.44 23.77
CA VAL A 457 -4.87 -23.22 22.94
C VAL A 457 -4.87 -23.58 21.45
N LEU A 458 -4.02 -24.53 21.04
CA LEU A 458 -3.91 -24.96 19.64
C LEU A 458 -5.18 -25.66 19.13
N ARG A 459 -5.81 -26.53 19.92
CA ARG A 459 -7.10 -27.14 19.57
C ARG A 459 -8.17 -26.09 19.31
N ALA A 460 -8.33 -25.18 20.27
CA ALA A 460 -9.33 -24.13 20.20
C ALA A 460 -9.10 -23.21 18.99
N ALA A 461 -7.85 -22.77 18.79
CA ALA A 461 -7.50 -21.90 17.68
C ALA A 461 -7.64 -22.61 16.32
N ALA A 462 -7.30 -23.90 16.20
CA ALA A 462 -7.48 -24.65 14.95
C ALA A 462 -8.97 -24.82 14.60
N ALA A 463 -9.82 -25.07 15.59
CA ALA A 463 -11.26 -25.12 15.40
C ALA A 463 -11.83 -23.78 14.89
N LEU A 464 -11.38 -22.67 15.46
CA LEU A 464 -11.77 -21.34 15.01
C LEU A 464 -11.24 -21.03 13.61
N GLU A 465 -9.97 -21.34 13.35
CA GLU A 465 -9.32 -21.12 12.05
C GLU A 465 -10.08 -21.81 10.91
N GLN A 466 -10.51 -23.06 11.12
CA GLN A 466 -11.32 -23.80 10.15
C GLN A 466 -12.70 -23.19 9.95
N CYS A 467 -13.33 -22.67 11.01
CA CYS A 467 -14.63 -22.01 10.93
C CYS A 467 -14.56 -20.71 10.13
N LEU A 468 -13.49 -19.93 10.32
CA LEU A 468 -13.33 -18.62 9.68
C LEU A 468 -12.85 -18.70 8.23
N ALA A 469 -12.03 -19.68 7.89
CA ALA A 469 -11.50 -19.91 6.53
C ALA A 469 -10.91 -18.65 5.86
N LEU A 470 -10.20 -17.83 6.63
CA LEU A 470 -9.61 -16.58 6.16
C LEU A 470 -8.37 -16.81 5.27
N PRO A 471 -8.04 -15.87 4.37
CA PRO A 471 -6.81 -15.89 3.61
C PRO A 471 -5.56 -16.02 4.49
N LYS A 472 -4.60 -16.83 4.04
CA LYS A 472 -3.36 -17.16 4.77
C LYS A 472 -2.17 -16.24 4.46
N GLY A 473 -2.31 -15.40 3.44
CA GLY A 473 -1.28 -14.49 2.98
C GLY A 473 -1.74 -13.66 1.78
N THR A 474 -0.88 -12.76 1.33
CA THR A 474 -1.14 -11.87 0.18
C THR A 474 0.16 -11.53 -0.54
N GLU A 475 0.08 -11.21 -1.84
CA GLU A 475 1.16 -10.41 -2.43
C GLU A 475 1.18 -9.03 -1.77
N PRO A 476 2.34 -8.38 -1.62
CA PRO A 476 2.44 -7.04 -1.05
C PRO A 476 1.53 -6.05 -1.81
N GLN A 477 0.57 -5.48 -1.10
CA GLN A 477 -0.43 -4.58 -1.69
C GLN A 477 0.04 -3.13 -1.57
N SER A 478 0.07 -2.42 -2.70
CA SER A 478 0.38 -1.00 -2.75
C SER A 478 -0.80 -0.16 -2.28
N GLY A 479 -1.06 -0.09 -0.96
CA GLY A 479 -1.84 0.95 -0.27
C GLY A 479 -3.15 1.46 -0.86
N THR A 480 -3.78 0.72 -1.77
CA THR A 480 -5.04 1.09 -2.41
C THR A 480 -5.97 -0.05 -2.12
N ALA A 481 -6.72 0.11 -1.03
CA ALA A 481 -7.81 -0.78 -0.67
C ALA A 481 -8.87 -0.67 -1.77
N GLU A 482 -8.81 -1.56 -2.77
CA GLU A 482 -10.01 -1.99 -3.48
C GLU A 482 -10.89 -2.69 -2.46
N LEU A 483 -11.92 -2.00 -1.99
CA LEU A 483 -13.01 -2.57 -1.20
C LEU A 483 -13.48 -3.86 -1.87
N ARG A 484 -13.21 -5.00 -1.23
CA ARG A 484 -13.78 -6.29 -1.61
C ARG A 484 -15.29 -6.21 -1.43
N THR A 485 -16.03 -5.89 -2.50
CA THR A 485 -17.46 -6.20 -2.55
C THR A 485 -17.58 -7.71 -2.74
N GLU A 486 -17.92 -8.42 -1.66
CA GLU A 486 -18.39 -9.80 -1.75
C GLU A 486 -19.61 -9.84 -2.68
N GLY A 487 -19.45 -10.42 -3.87
CA GLY A 487 -20.57 -10.86 -4.68
C GLY A 487 -21.23 -12.09 -4.04
N PRO A 488 -22.55 -12.29 -4.22
CA PRO A 488 -23.26 -13.41 -3.61
C PRO A 488 -22.66 -14.75 -4.05
N ARG A 489 -22.40 -15.63 -3.08
CA ARG A 489 -21.95 -17.01 -3.29
C ARG A 489 -22.86 -17.73 -4.30
N LEU A 490 -22.35 -17.95 -5.51
CA LEU A 490 -22.93 -18.91 -6.45
C LEU A 490 -22.29 -20.28 -6.22
N LEU A 491 -23.15 -21.27 -5.98
CA LEU A 491 -22.85 -22.68 -5.73
C LEU A 491 -21.92 -23.32 -6.80
N PRO A 492 -21.14 -24.36 -6.43
CA PRO A 492 -20.17 -25.02 -7.31
C PRO A 492 -20.85 -26.03 -8.23
N THR A 493 -21.02 -25.74 -9.52
CA THR A 493 -21.44 -26.78 -10.49
C THR A 493 -21.04 -26.61 -11.96
N LEU A 494 -20.18 -25.66 -12.37
CA LEU A 494 -19.90 -25.45 -13.81
C LEU A 494 -18.43 -25.19 -14.17
N CYS A 495 -17.49 -25.89 -13.51
CA CYS A 495 -16.07 -25.92 -13.92
C CYS A 495 -15.60 -27.34 -14.29
N PHE A 496 -16.42 -28.09 -15.03
CA PHE A 496 -15.94 -29.20 -15.85
C PHE A 496 -16.05 -28.78 -17.32
N GLN A 497 -14.98 -28.99 -18.07
CA GLN A 497 -14.74 -28.59 -19.48
C GLN A 497 -14.24 -27.16 -19.68
N PHE A 498 -12.94 -26.93 -19.48
CA PHE A 498 -12.07 -26.14 -20.37
C PHE A 498 -10.65 -26.12 -19.79
N GLN A 499 -9.97 -27.28 -19.75
CA GLN A 499 -8.50 -27.36 -19.68
C GLN A 499 -8.05 -28.82 -19.91
N THR A 500 -8.29 -29.29 -21.12
CA THR A 500 -7.44 -30.30 -21.75
C THR A 500 -7.04 -29.67 -23.09
N ILE A 501 -5.79 -29.87 -23.51
CA ILE A 501 -5.09 -29.18 -24.60
C ILE A 501 -4.34 -27.91 -24.12
N VAL A 502 -3.14 -28.07 -23.55
CA VAL A 502 -1.85 -27.75 -24.22
C VAL A 502 -0.74 -28.51 -23.48
N GLN A 503 -0.54 -29.77 -23.86
CA GLN A 503 0.79 -30.36 -23.97
C GLN A 503 0.83 -30.97 -25.37
N VAL A 504 1.88 -30.67 -26.14
CA VAL A 504 2.57 -31.54 -27.14
C VAL A 504 3.52 -30.67 -27.99
N PRO A 505 4.68 -31.22 -28.42
CA PRO A 505 5.92 -30.48 -28.63
C PRO A 505 6.15 -29.94 -30.05
N THR A 506 7.28 -29.24 -30.17
CA THR A 506 7.96 -28.72 -31.36
C THR A 506 7.99 -29.68 -32.56
N ARG A 507 7.20 -29.38 -33.61
CA ARG A 507 7.58 -29.37 -35.06
C ARG A 507 6.35 -29.21 -35.95
N SER A 508 6.29 -28.10 -36.70
CA SER A 508 5.57 -27.86 -37.99
C SER A 508 4.85 -26.49 -38.07
N LYS A 509 5.62 -25.40 -38.16
CA LYS A 509 5.15 -24.00 -38.31
C LYS A 509 4.51 -23.65 -39.68
N GLY A 510 4.19 -24.60 -40.55
CA GLY A 510 3.90 -24.30 -41.97
C GLY A 510 2.42 -24.21 -42.41
N ARG A 511 1.47 -24.81 -41.68
CA ARG A 511 0.08 -24.96 -42.18
C ARG A 511 -0.98 -24.08 -41.52
N LEU A 512 -0.74 -23.57 -40.31
CA LEU A 512 -1.72 -22.71 -39.62
C LEU A 512 -1.75 -21.27 -40.18
N GLN A 513 -0.61 -20.79 -40.70
CA GLN A 513 -0.47 -19.42 -41.22
C GLN A 513 -1.22 -19.19 -42.55
N ARG A 514 -1.42 -20.22 -43.37
CA ARG A 514 -2.15 -20.10 -44.65
C ARG A 514 -3.67 -20.12 -44.51
N LYS A 515 -4.20 -20.66 -43.41
CA LYS A 515 -5.66 -20.74 -43.19
C LYS A 515 -6.24 -19.47 -42.55
N LEU A 516 -5.40 -18.68 -41.86
CA LEU A 516 -5.78 -17.37 -41.30
C LEU A 516 -5.81 -16.25 -42.35
N LEU A 517 -4.98 -16.32 -43.39
CA LEU A 517 -4.90 -15.29 -44.42
C LEU A 517 -6.01 -15.38 -45.50
N SER A 518 -6.71 -16.50 -45.63
CA SER A 518 -7.81 -16.64 -46.59
C SER A 518 -9.17 -16.15 -46.09
N THR A 519 -9.29 -15.79 -44.81
CA THR A 519 -10.59 -15.43 -44.18
C THR A 519 -10.78 -13.91 -44.03
N MET A 520 -9.79 -13.10 -44.42
CA MET A 520 -9.83 -11.63 -44.31
C MET A 520 -10.06 -10.89 -45.64
N ALA A 521 -10.55 -11.58 -46.68
CA ALA A 521 -11.04 -10.94 -47.88
C ALA A 521 -12.53 -10.56 -47.71
N LEU A 522 -12.79 -9.39 -47.10
CA LEU A 522 -14.10 -8.74 -47.15
C LEU A 522 -14.00 -7.37 -47.84
N ASN A 523 -15.04 -7.11 -48.61
CA ASN A 523 -15.10 -6.28 -49.81
C ASN A 523 -15.20 -4.77 -49.51
N ARG A 524 -14.62 -3.94 -50.39
CA ARG A 524 -14.41 -2.49 -50.25
C ARG A 524 -15.64 -1.59 -50.50
N SER A 525 -16.87 -2.10 -50.48
CA SER A 525 -18.03 -1.38 -51.05
C SER A 525 -19.19 -1.07 -50.10
N THR A 526 -19.05 -1.18 -48.78
CA THR A 526 -20.08 -0.72 -47.83
C THR A 526 -19.46 -0.02 -46.62
N VAL A 527 -19.36 1.31 -46.68
CA VAL A 527 -19.16 2.14 -45.49
C VAL A 527 -20.55 2.67 -45.10
N PRO A 528 -21.16 2.21 -43.99
CA PRO A 528 -22.30 2.90 -43.43
C PRO A 528 -21.80 4.06 -42.53
N GLN A 529 -22.33 5.26 -42.80
CA GLN A 529 -22.68 6.42 -41.94
C GLN A 529 -21.98 6.61 -40.57
N PRO A 530 -21.76 7.87 -40.12
CA PRO A 530 -21.00 8.17 -38.92
C PRO A 530 -21.68 7.58 -37.68
N TRP A 531 -20.84 7.18 -36.72
CA TRP A 531 -21.26 6.51 -35.49
C TRP A 531 -22.28 7.36 -34.73
N PRO A 532 -23.24 6.76 -34.01
CA PRO A 532 -24.22 7.50 -33.23
C PRO A 532 -23.51 8.43 -32.24
N SER A 533 -23.94 9.69 -32.19
CA SER A 533 -23.34 10.77 -31.38
C SER A 533 -23.06 10.35 -29.93
N SER A 534 -23.90 9.48 -29.35
CA SER A 534 -23.71 8.95 -28.00
C SER A 534 -22.43 8.12 -27.80
N LEU A 535 -21.94 7.43 -28.83
CA LEU A 535 -20.72 6.64 -28.73
C LEU A 535 -19.48 7.51 -28.93
N THR A 536 -19.56 8.51 -29.81
CA THR A 536 -18.55 9.57 -29.94
C THR A 536 -18.41 10.34 -28.63
N TRP A 537 -19.52 10.70 -27.98
CA TRP A 537 -19.51 11.34 -26.64
C TRP A 537 -18.97 10.44 -25.54
N ARG A 538 -19.26 9.13 -25.55
CA ARG A 538 -18.68 8.17 -24.60
C ARG A 538 -17.17 7.97 -24.80
N LEU A 539 -16.69 8.04 -26.04
CA LEU A 539 -15.25 7.99 -26.35
C LEU A 539 -14.56 9.30 -26.00
N VAL A 540 -15.15 10.46 -26.28
CA VAL A 540 -14.67 11.77 -25.80
C VAL A 540 -14.56 11.77 -24.27
N TRP A 541 -15.54 11.19 -23.55
CA TRP A 541 -15.50 11.03 -22.09
C TRP A 541 -14.36 10.14 -21.58
N LEU A 542 -14.01 9.08 -22.30
CA LEU A 542 -12.83 8.25 -21.99
C LEU A 542 -11.50 8.99 -22.23
N PHE A 543 -11.54 10.08 -23.00
CA PHE A 543 -10.36 10.81 -23.49
C PHE A 543 -10.31 12.28 -23.00
N VAL A 544 -11.22 12.74 -22.18
CA VAL A 544 -10.99 13.90 -21.31
C VAL A 544 -10.72 13.29 -19.96
N GLY A 545 -9.44 13.09 -19.63
CA GLY A 545 -9.05 12.48 -18.36
C GLY A 545 -9.71 13.21 -17.19
N GLU A 546 -10.09 12.43 -16.18
CA GLU A 546 -10.92 12.82 -15.04
C GLU A 546 -10.84 14.30 -14.66
N THR A 547 -12.02 14.90 -14.67
CA THR A 547 -12.37 16.03 -13.83
C THR A 547 -12.63 15.52 -12.43
N VAL A 548 -11.98 16.10 -11.43
CA VAL A 548 -12.26 15.80 -10.02
C VAL A 548 -13.55 16.54 -9.62
N PRO A 549 -14.71 15.88 -9.47
CA PRO A 549 -15.96 16.57 -9.16
C PRO A 549 -16.10 16.74 -7.64
N THR A 550 -16.76 17.81 -7.24
CA THR A 550 -17.15 18.10 -5.86
C THR A 550 -18.03 17.00 -5.27
N GLN A 551 -17.55 16.24 -4.27
CA GLN A 551 -18.44 15.63 -3.27
C GLN A 551 -19.02 16.75 -2.39
N ARG A 552 -20.35 16.86 -2.33
CA ARG A 552 -21.05 17.76 -1.41
C ARG A 552 -20.74 17.36 0.03
N LEU A 553 -20.52 18.36 0.89
CA LEU A 553 -20.62 18.20 2.33
C LEU A 553 -22.00 17.64 2.66
N ALA A 554 -22.05 16.41 3.17
CA ALA A 554 -23.10 16.04 4.10
C ALA A 554 -22.75 16.74 5.42
N ALA A 555 -23.24 17.97 5.58
CA ALA A 555 -23.25 18.63 6.87
C ALA A 555 -24.63 19.25 7.06
N GLY A 556 -25.22 18.98 8.22
CA GLY A 556 -26.31 19.78 8.72
C GLY A 556 -25.84 21.23 8.83
N ASP A 557 -26.11 22.01 7.81
CA ASP A 557 -26.29 23.45 7.91
C ASP A 557 -27.13 23.92 6.73
N SER A 558 -28.43 23.96 7.01
CA SER A 558 -29.48 24.39 6.11
C SER A 558 -29.49 25.92 6.00
N GLN A 559 -28.61 26.57 5.23
CA GLN A 559 -28.90 27.94 4.78
C GLN A 559 -28.52 28.33 3.34
N HIS A 560 -27.64 27.65 2.60
CA HIS A 560 -27.48 27.95 1.15
C HIS A 560 -27.03 26.73 0.34
N PRO A 561 -27.90 26.11 -0.48
CA PRO A 561 -27.44 25.14 -1.47
C PRO A 561 -26.61 25.88 -2.52
N ALA A 562 -25.32 25.55 -2.64
CA ALA A 562 -24.51 25.99 -3.77
C ALA A 562 -25.14 25.39 -5.04
N ALA A 563 -25.79 26.24 -5.83
CA ALA A 563 -26.37 25.86 -7.12
C ALA A 563 -25.27 25.30 -8.04
N PRO A 564 -25.60 24.37 -8.96
CA PRO A 564 -24.66 23.92 -9.98
C PRO A 564 -24.03 25.14 -10.65
N TRP A 565 -22.70 25.13 -10.78
CA TRP A 565 -21.99 26.15 -11.51
C TRP A 565 -22.54 26.10 -12.94
N LYS A 566 -23.43 27.01 -13.33
CA LYS A 566 -23.91 27.13 -14.71
C LYS A 566 -22.91 28.02 -15.43
N VAL A 567 -21.75 27.45 -15.73
CA VAL A 567 -20.50 28.20 -15.96
C VAL A 567 -20.47 28.91 -17.31
N VAL A 568 -21.28 28.50 -18.29
CA VAL A 568 -21.28 29.16 -19.62
C VAL A 568 -22.70 29.37 -20.14
N LYS A 569 -23.61 29.82 -19.28
CA LYS A 569 -24.95 30.27 -19.71
C LYS A 569 -25.00 31.80 -19.82
N LYS A 570 -26.02 32.29 -20.55
CA LYS A 570 -26.39 33.71 -20.71
C LYS A 570 -26.03 34.51 -19.45
N ASP A 571 -25.29 35.61 -19.62
CA ASP A 571 -24.92 36.60 -18.59
C ASP A 571 -23.62 36.34 -17.78
N LYS A 572 -22.76 35.39 -18.20
CA LYS A 572 -21.46 35.11 -17.53
C LYS A 572 -20.24 35.68 -18.26
N ARG A 573 -19.22 36.07 -17.49
CA ARG A 573 -17.92 36.58 -17.96
C ARG A 573 -16.83 35.52 -17.79
N SER A 574 -16.16 35.17 -18.89
CA SER A 574 -15.12 34.14 -18.92
C SER A 574 -13.78 34.69 -19.38
N GLU A 575 -12.72 34.30 -18.70
CA GLU A 575 -11.33 34.61 -19.04
C GLU A 575 -10.62 33.36 -19.54
N ILE A 576 -9.85 33.49 -20.62
CA ILE A 576 -9.18 32.37 -21.28
C ILE A 576 -7.74 32.77 -21.62
N THR A 577 -6.77 32.04 -21.06
CA THR A 577 -5.34 32.22 -21.38
C THR A 577 -4.90 31.26 -22.49
N GLY A 578 -3.95 31.68 -23.32
CA GLY A 578 -3.50 30.90 -24.48
C GLY A 578 -4.55 30.85 -25.60
N ALA A 579 -5.32 31.93 -25.75
CA ALA A 579 -6.50 31.98 -26.62
C ALA A 579 -6.19 32.10 -28.12
N SER A 580 -4.94 32.35 -28.51
CA SER A 580 -4.58 32.59 -29.92
C SER A 580 -4.64 31.32 -30.79
N HIS A 581 -4.35 30.15 -30.21
CA HIS A 581 -4.23 28.89 -30.95
C HIS A 581 -4.68 27.68 -30.09
N GLY A 582 -4.83 26.52 -30.75
CA GLY A 582 -5.02 25.24 -30.07
C GLY A 582 -6.27 25.19 -29.20
N ILE A 583 -6.15 24.63 -27.99
CA ILE A 583 -7.32 24.39 -27.12
C ILE A 583 -7.88 25.66 -26.48
N GLY A 584 -7.05 26.69 -26.24
CA GLY A 584 -7.53 27.98 -25.75
C GLY A 584 -8.42 28.69 -26.77
N GLN A 585 -8.04 28.66 -28.06
CA GLN A 585 -8.87 29.15 -29.15
C GLN A 585 -10.21 28.41 -29.23
N ALA A 586 -10.18 27.07 -29.20
CA ALA A 586 -11.39 26.26 -29.26
C ALA A 586 -12.33 26.52 -28.06
N LEU A 587 -11.78 26.71 -26.86
CA LEU A 587 -12.55 27.10 -25.67
C LEU A 587 -13.20 28.47 -25.85
N ALA A 588 -12.52 29.44 -26.45
CA ALA A 588 -13.07 30.78 -26.71
C ALA A 588 -14.25 30.75 -27.70
N LEU A 589 -14.09 30.07 -28.83
CA LEU A 589 -15.15 29.95 -29.84
C LEU A 589 -16.36 29.17 -29.31
N LYS A 590 -16.12 28.10 -28.55
CA LYS A 590 -17.20 27.32 -27.95
C LYS A 590 -17.91 28.07 -26.84
N ALA A 591 -17.21 28.87 -26.04
CA ALA A 591 -17.84 29.72 -25.04
C ALA A 591 -18.73 30.81 -25.66
N ALA A 592 -18.35 31.34 -26.83
CA ALA A 592 -19.20 32.24 -27.61
C ALA A 592 -20.47 31.53 -28.09
N GLU A 593 -20.36 30.28 -28.59
CA GLU A 593 -21.51 29.48 -29.04
C GLU A 593 -22.50 29.17 -27.89
N LEU A 594 -21.99 28.91 -26.70
CA LEU A 594 -22.79 28.60 -25.51
C LEU A 594 -23.45 29.83 -24.86
N GLY A 595 -23.04 31.04 -25.25
CA GLY A 595 -23.67 32.28 -24.83
C GLY A 595 -23.06 33.00 -23.64
N ALA A 596 -21.73 33.00 -23.58
CA ALA A 596 -21.00 33.96 -22.74
C ALA A 596 -21.42 35.41 -23.05
N ALA A 597 -21.54 36.24 -22.02
CA ALA A 597 -21.85 37.67 -22.17
C ALA A 597 -20.58 38.51 -22.41
N GLU A 598 -19.45 38.06 -21.87
CA GLU A 598 -18.15 38.69 -22.09
C GLU A 598 -17.02 37.64 -22.11
N LEU A 599 -16.15 37.73 -23.11
CA LEU A 599 -14.91 36.95 -23.21
C LEU A 599 -13.69 37.86 -23.06
N ILE A 600 -12.81 37.49 -22.14
CA ILE A 600 -11.48 38.08 -21.97
C ILE A 600 -10.47 37.09 -22.52
N LEU A 601 -9.84 37.44 -23.63
CA LEU A 601 -8.84 36.60 -24.28
C LEU A 601 -7.44 37.15 -23.97
N VAL A 602 -6.57 36.27 -23.47
CA VAL A 602 -5.22 36.64 -23.06
C VAL A 602 -4.21 35.73 -23.75
N ASP A 603 -3.24 36.33 -24.44
CA ASP A 603 -2.16 35.60 -25.09
C ASP A 603 -0.94 36.52 -25.30
N LEU A 604 0.21 35.92 -25.58
CA LEU A 604 1.39 36.65 -26.04
C LEU A 604 1.27 37.01 -27.54
N ASP A 605 0.49 36.24 -28.31
CA ASP A 605 0.25 36.47 -29.74
C ASP A 605 -1.03 37.30 -30.01
N SER A 606 -1.22 37.75 -31.25
CA SER A 606 -2.46 38.45 -31.63
C SER A 606 -3.66 37.50 -31.61
N MET A 607 -4.78 38.00 -31.09
CA MET A 607 -6.06 37.27 -31.01
C MET A 607 -7.15 37.93 -31.86
N ASP A 608 -6.80 38.86 -32.76
CA ASP A 608 -7.77 39.66 -33.51
C ASP A 608 -8.72 38.79 -34.35
N LEU A 609 -8.19 37.71 -34.93
CA LEU A 609 -8.96 36.75 -35.72
C LEU A 609 -9.94 35.96 -34.83
N VAL A 610 -9.45 35.43 -33.71
CA VAL A 610 -10.27 34.67 -32.75
C VAL A 610 -11.37 35.54 -32.17
N ALA A 611 -11.06 36.80 -31.84
CA ALA A 611 -12.04 37.74 -31.32
C ALA A 611 -13.13 38.07 -32.34
N LYS A 612 -12.76 38.30 -33.60
CA LYS A 612 -13.72 38.55 -34.69
C LYS A 612 -14.62 37.35 -34.95
N GLU A 613 -14.06 36.16 -34.91
CA GLU A 613 -14.79 34.90 -35.10
C GLU A 613 -15.77 34.65 -33.94
N ALA A 614 -15.32 34.80 -32.69
CA ALA A 614 -16.18 34.71 -31.51
C ALA A 614 -17.34 35.71 -31.55
N GLN A 615 -17.09 36.97 -31.94
CA GLN A 615 -18.14 37.98 -32.13
C GLN A 615 -19.15 37.57 -33.21
N THR A 616 -18.68 36.98 -34.31
CA THR A 616 -19.54 36.49 -35.40
C THR A 616 -20.44 35.34 -34.94
N ILE A 617 -19.88 34.41 -34.15
CA ILE A 617 -20.62 33.29 -33.55
C ILE A 617 -21.70 33.82 -32.58
N GLY A 618 -21.34 34.73 -31.68
CA GLY A 618 -22.28 35.34 -30.73
C GLY A 618 -23.43 36.09 -31.43
N ALA A 619 -23.10 36.89 -32.46
CA ALA A 619 -24.09 37.60 -33.26
C ALA A 619 -25.06 36.63 -33.98
N SER A 620 -24.53 35.53 -34.52
CA SER A 620 -25.33 34.48 -35.19
C SER A 620 -26.24 33.73 -34.22
N ALA A 621 -25.86 33.63 -32.94
CA ALA A 621 -26.68 33.08 -31.86
C ALA A 621 -27.68 34.09 -31.25
N GLY A 622 -27.75 35.33 -31.77
CA GLY A 622 -28.64 36.38 -31.29
C GLY A 622 -28.23 36.97 -29.93
N GLN A 623 -26.92 36.98 -29.63
CA GLN A 623 -26.36 37.42 -28.35
C GLN A 623 -25.47 38.64 -28.54
N ASP A 624 -25.50 39.57 -27.58
CA ASP A 624 -24.59 40.73 -27.53
C ASP A 624 -23.31 40.35 -26.76
N LEU A 625 -22.43 39.59 -27.41
CA LEU A 625 -21.17 39.12 -26.83
C LEU A 625 -20.10 40.22 -26.91
N ARG A 626 -19.56 40.64 -25.76
CA ARG A 626 -18.38 41.52 -25.69
C ARG A 626 -17.10 40.70 -25.68
N VAL A 627 -16.15 41.00 -26.56
CA VAL A 627 -14.84 40.34 -26.58
C VAL A 627 -13.73 41.36 -26.37
N SER A 628 -12.92 41.17 -25.33
CA SER A 628 -11.75 41.99 -25.01
C SER A 628 -10.49 41.15 -25.14
N THR A 629 -9.47 41.67 -25.82
CA THR A 629 -8.20 40.96 -26.05
C THR A 629 -7.04 41.69 -25.36
N TYR A 630 -6.19 40.96 -24.66
CA TYR A 630 -5.02 41.51 -23.97
C TYR A 630 -3.75 40.76 -24.34
N LYS A 631 -2.78 41.48 -24.91
CA LYS A 631 -1.44 40.94 -25.18
C LYS A 631 -0.60 40.98 -23.91
N VAL A 632 -0.39 39.85 -23.26
CA VAL A 632 0.31 39.75 -21.97
C VAL A 632 1.28 38.59 -21.96
N ASP A 633 2.51 38.86 -21.53
CA ASP A 633 3.47 37.81 -21.20
C ASP A 633 3.14 37.26 -19.81
N VAL A 634 2.49 36.09 -19.80
CA VAL A 634 2.04 35.43 -18.58
C VAL A 634 3.20 34.98 -17.69
N ARG A 635 4.47 35.06 -18.16
CA ARG A 635 5.68 34.75 -17.38
C ARG A 635 6.06 35.86 -16.39
N LEU A 636 5.44 37.03 -16.48
CA LEU A 636 5.77 38.19 -15.66
C LEU A 636 4.63 38.47 -14.68
N GLU A 637 4.88 38.24 -13.39
CA GLU A 637 3.90 38.44 -12.31
C GLU A 637 3.27 39.85 -12.34
N ASP A 638 4.11 40.90 -12.46
CA ASP A 638 3.63 42.29 -12.49
C ASP A 638 2.72 42.58 -13.68
N ALA A 639 2.96 41.92 -14.83
CA ALA A 639 2.14 42.07 -16.02
C ALA A 639 0.78 41.38 -15.84
N VAL A 640 0.77 40.18 -15.25
CA VAL A 640 -0.46 39.45 -14.87
C VAL A 640 -1.25 40.24 -13.84
N ALA A 641 -0.61 40.76 -12.79
CA ALA A 641 -1.25 41.60 -11.78
C ALA A 641 -1.84 42.89 -12.37
N SER A 642 -1.09 43.56 -13.25
CA SER A 642 -1.56 44.77 -13.95
C SER A 642 -2.78 44.49 -14.84
N LEU A 643 -2.81 43.33 -15.51
CA LEU A 643 -3.97 42.90 -16.29
C LEU A 643 -5.15 42.58 -15.36
N CYS A 644 -4.94 41.75 -14.34
CA CYS A 644 -5.96 41.34 -13.37
C CYS A 644 -6.63 42.55 -12.71
N ALA A 645 -5.87 43.59 -12.37
CA ALA A 645 -6.38 44.84 -11.83
C ALA A 645 -7.28 45.61 -12.83
N LYS A 646 -6.92 45.60 -14.14
CA LYS A 646 -7.73 46.23 -15.20
C LYS A 646 -9.03 45.46 -15.44
N ILE A 647 -8.98 44.13 -15.45
CA ILE A 647 -10.15 43.32 -15.75
C ILE A 647 -11.07 43.18 -14.53
N SER A 648 -10.56 43.20 -13.29
CA SER A 648 -11.39 42.96 -12.10
C SER A 648 -12.34 44.10 -11.71
N MET A 649 -12.28 45.26 -12.39
CA MET A 649 -13.13 46.42 -12.08
C MET A 649 -14.23 46.60 -13.15
N PRO A 650 -15.52 46.70 -12.78
CA PRO A 650 -16.11 46.60 -11.44
C PRO A 650 -16.49 45.18 -11.00
N HIS A 651 -16.22 44.15 -11.81
CA HIS A 651 -16.63 42.76 -11.54
C HIS A 651 -15.53 41.77 -11.93
N SER A 652 -15.09 40.88 -11.03
CA SER A 652 -14.15 39.80 -11.40
C SER A 652 -14.80 38.79 -12.35
N PRO A 653 -14.02 38.13 -13.22
CA PRO A 653 -14.52 37.03 -14.04
C PRO A 653 -15.11 35.92 -13.17
N GLN A 654 -16.16 35.29 -13.65
CA GLN A 654 -16.83 34.17 -12.95
C GLN A 654 -16.21 32.84 -13.36
N VAL A 655 -15.50 32.80 -14.48
CA VAL A 655 -14.85 31.59 -15.01
C VAL A 655 -13.48 31.98 -15.52
N VAL A 656 -12.45 31.25 -15.10
CA VAL A 656 -11.08 31.46 -15.58
C VAL A 656 -10.55 30.13 -16.10
N LEU A 657 -10.28 30.06 -17.39
CA LEU A 657 -9.71 28.91 -18.10
C LEU A 657 -8.22 29.16 -18.33
N LEU A 658 -7.39 28.43 -17.59
CA LEU A 658 -5.94 28.58 -17.57
C LEU A 658 -5.31 27.52 -18.49
N SER A 659 -5.06 27.92 -19.74
CA SER A 659 -4.67 27.02 -20.84
C SER A 659 -3.35 27.36 -21.55
N ALA A 660 -2.64 28.40 -21.12
CA ALA A 660 -1.33 28.73 -21.69
C ALA A 660 -0.35 27.54 -21.58
N GLY A 661 0.39 27.26 -22.67
CA GLY A 661 1.24 26.07 -22.78
C GLY A 661 2.37 26.22 -23.79
N VAL A 662 3.59 25.85 -23.39
CA VAL A 662 4.78 25.70 -24.25
C VAL A 662 5.55 24.44 -23.88
N VAL A 663 6.39 23.95 -24.79
CA VAL A 663 7.22 22.75 -24.63
C VAL A 663 8.57 22.95 -25.32
N ALA A 664 9.66 22.52 -24.70
CA ALA A 664 10.99 22.61 -25.31
C ALA A 664 11.26 21.46 -26.30
N GLY A 665 10.80 20.25 -25.99
CA GLY A 665 11.00 19.07 -26.83
C GLY A 665 12.44 18.58 -26.90
N GLN A 666 13.28 18.95 -25.93
CA GLN A 666 14.71 18.61 -25.91
C GLN A 666 15.01 17.47 -24.92
N PRO A 667 15.97 16.57 -25.21
CA PRO A 667 16.39 15.53 -24.27
C PRO A 667 17.07 16.12 -23.02
N PHE A 668 16.78 15.53 -21.86
CA PHE A 668 17.45 15.89 -20.60
C PHE A 668 18.87 15.33 -20.51
N LEU A 669 19.10 14.13 -21.08
CA LEU A 669 20.39 13.45 -21.06
C LEU A 669 21.29 13.95 -22.21
N PRO A 670 22.61 14.04 -21.99
CA PRO A 670 23.56 14.46 -23.01
C PRO A 670 23.60 13.48 -24.19
N GLY A 671 23.63 14.02 -25.41
CA GLY A 671 23.63 13.27 -26.66
C GLY A 671 24.02 14.14 -27.86
N PRO A 672 23.90 13.63 -29.10
CA PRO A 672 24.24 14.36 -30.32
C PRO A 672 23.29 15.52 -30.65
N GLU A 673 22.11 15.55 -30.02
CA GLU A 673 21.12 16.62 -30.15
C GLU A 673 21.31 17.68 -29.05
N GLN A 674 20.74 18.87 -29.25
CA GLN A 674 20.76 19.93 -28.26
C GLN A 674 20.06 19.45 -26.97
N THR A 675 20.74 19.53 -25.83
CA THR A 675 20.13 19.17 -24.55
C THR A 675 19.22 20.27 -24.04
N LEU A 676 18.23 19.87 -23.22
CA LEU A 676 17.35 20.79 -22.53
C LEU A 676 18.16 21.80 -21.71
N SER A 677 18.08 23.08 -22.09
CA SER A 677 18.80 24.13 -21.38
C SER A 677 18.03 24.59 -20.14
N ALA A 678 18.74 25.19 -19.18
CA ALA A 678 18.09 25.82 -18.02
C ALA A 678 17.11 26.93 -18.44
N LYS A 679 17.37 27.61 -19.57
CA LYS A 679 16.49 28.64 -20.14
C LYS A 679 15.18 28.04 -20.64
N ASP A 680 15.24 26.87 -21.28
CA ASP A 680 14.05 26.19 -21.81
C ASP A 680 13.21 25.62 -20.67
N LEU A 681 13.84 24.96 -19.70
CA LEU A 681 13.16 24.46 -18.48
C LEU A 681 12.44 25.60 -17.75
N ARG A 682 13.13 26.74 -17.55
CA ARG A 682 12.57 27.91 -16.90
C ARG A 682 11.39 28.48 -17.68
N ARG A 683 11.53 28.66 -19.00
CA ARG A 683 10.45 29.14 -19.87
C ARG A 683 9.20 28.25 -19.77
N THR A 684 9.36 26.94 -19.78
CA THR A 684 8.25 25.98 -19.67
C THR A 684 7.56 26.05 -18.31
N MET A 685 8.32 26.10 -17.21
CA MET A 685 7.76 26.24 -15.86
C MET A 685 7.07 27.59 -15.63
N GLU A 686 7.69 28.68 -16.08
CA GLU A 686 7.12 30.04 -15.95
C GLU A 686 5.81 30.17 -16.72
N THR A 687 5.74 29.63 -17.94
CA THR A 687 4.57 29.78 -18.80
C THR A 687 3.44 28.83 -18.39
N ASN A 688 3.74 27.54 -18.19
CA ASN A 688 2.71 26.52 -18.01
C ASN A 688 2.19 26.44 -16.57
N PHE A 689 3.05 26.74 -15.59
CA PHE A 689 2.72 26.63 -14.18
C PHE A 689 2.60 28.01 -13.50
N LEU A 690 3.69 28.78 -13.44
CA LEU A 690 3.68 30.04 -12.66
C LEU A 690 2.69 31.05 -13.21
N GLY A 691 2.55 31.16 -14.54
CA GLY A 691 1.51 31.94 -15.20
C GLY A 691 0.12 31.66 -14.62
N SER A 692 -0.28 30.39 -14.62
CA SER A 692 -1.55 29.93 -14.06
C SER A 692 -1.69 30.22 -12.56
N ALA A 693 -0.60 30.07 -11.80
CA ALA A 693 -0.59 30.35 -10.37
C ALA A 693 -0.77 31.85 -10.06
N TRP A 694 -0.13 32.74 -10.82
CA TRP A 694 -0.30 34.19 -10.66
C TRP A 694 -1.72 34.63 -10.97
N PHE A 695 -2.34 34.14 -12.05
CA PHE A 695 -3.74 34.42 -12.33
C PHE A 695 -4.66 33.95 -11.20
N ALA A 696 -4.44 32.72 -10.70
CA ALA A 696 -5.20 32.22 -9.56
C ALA A 696 -5.02 33.11 -8.33
N GLN A 697 -3.79 33.51 -8.00
CA GLN A 697 -3.49 34.36 -6.85
C GLN A 697 -4.14 35.75 -6.93
N GLN A 698 -4.15 36.37 -8.12
CA GLN A 698 -4.68 37.72 -8.32
C GLN A 698 -6.21 37.76 -8.39
N LEU A 699 -6.84 36.73 -8.98
CA LEU A 699 -8.29 36.71 -9.18
C LEU A 699 -9.05 36.10 -8.00
N LEU A 700 -8.43 35.18 -7.25
CA LEU A 700 -9.09 34.47 -6.16
C LEU A 700 -9.68 35.39 -5.08
N PRO A 701 -9.03 36.48 -4.61
CA PRO A 701 -9.63 37.38 -3.62
C PRO A 701 -10.97 37.98 -4.07
N GLY A 702 -11.08 38.33 -5.36
CA GLY A 702 -12.35 38.81 -5.95
C GLY A 702 -13.38 37.70 -6.11
N MET A 703 -12.94 36.50 -6.49
CA MET A 703 -13.80 35.31 -6.60
C MET A 703 -14.27 34.78 -5.24
N LEU A 704 -13.62 35.10 -4.12
CA LEU A 704 -14.15 34.76 -2.79
C LEU A 704 -15.42 35.57 -2.44
N GLN A 705 -15.61 36.72 -3.08
CA GLN A 705 -16.77 37.59 -2.84
C GLN A 705 -17.99 37.21 -3.68
N GLN A 706 -17.80 36.54 -4.83
CA GLN A 706 -18.86 36.15 -5.75
C GLN A 706 -18.62 34.75 -6.36
N PRO A 707 -19.66 33.93 -6.64
CA PRO A 707 -19.45 32.58 -7.16
C PRO A 707 -18.62 32.54 -8.46
N GLY A 708 -17.60 31.68 -8.51
CA GLY A 708 -16.80 31.49 -9.71
C GLY A 708 -16.01 30.18 -9.77
N ALA A 709 -15.34 29.91 -10.89
CA ALA A 709 -14.57 28.69 -11.12
C ALA A 709 -13.19 28.97 -11.74
N LEU A 710 -12.15 28.33 -11.20
CA LEU A 710 -10.82 28.24 -11.80
C LEU A 710 -10.64 26.86 -12.45
N VAL A 711 -10.29 26.85 -13.73
CA VAL A 711 -10.10 25.62 -14.51
C VAL A 711 -8.67 25.57 -15.03
N PHE A 712 -7.90 24.59 -14.56
CA PHE A 712 -6.51 24.37 -14.95
C PHE A 712 -6.42 23.29 -16.03
N ILE A 713 -5.80 23.59 -17.17
CA ILE A 713 -5.60 22.62 -18.26
C ILE A 713 -4.23 21.94 -18.14
N SER A 714 -4.24 20.68 -17.68
CA SER A 714 -3.04 19.86 -17.51
C SER A 714 -3.01 18.67 -18.45
N SER A 715 -2.46 18.84 -19.65
CA SER A 715 -2.39 17.79 -20.67
C SER A 715 -1.94 16.43 -20.13
N MET A 716 -2.68 15.35 -20.44
CA MET A 716 -2.34 14.01 -19.98
C MET A 716 -0.97 13.53 -20.52
N MET A 717 -0.51 14.08 -21.64
CA MET A 717 0.84 13.86 -22.17
C MET A 717 1.94 14.25 -21.16
N GLY A 718 1.71 15.31 -20.36
CA GLY A 718 2.60 15.71 -19.29
C GLY A 718 2.49 14.85 -18.02
N VAL A 719 1.34 14.20 -17.82
CA VAL A 719 1.09 13.35 -16.64
C VAL A 719 1.69 11.95 -16.83
N LEU A 720 1.51 11.35 -18.01
CA LEU A 720 1.98 10.00 -18.31
C LEU A 720 3.50 9.91 -18.42
N GLY A 721 4.14 10.96 -18.93
CA GLY A 721 5.58 11.01 -19.17
C GLY A 721 5.95 10.54 -20.58
N SER A 722 6.85 11.26 -21.24
CA SER A 722 7.44 10.89 -22.52
C SER A 722 8.87 11.40 -22.60
N ALA A 723 9.74 10.71 -23.36
CA ALA A 723 11.08 11.22 -23.61
C ALA A 723 11.03 12.60 -24.28
N ARG A 724 12.05 13.41 -23.99
CA ARG A 724 12.22 14.80 -24.45
C ARG A 724 11.16 15.80 -23.94
N LEU A 725 10.27 15.38 -23.04
CA LEU A 725 9.23 16.22 -22.45
C LEU A 725 9.42 16.43 -20.95
N SER A 726 10.64 16.29 -20.40
CA SER A 726 10.86 16.33 -18.95
C SER A 726 10.45 17.67 -18.32
N ASP A 727 10.73 18.79 -18.98
CA ASP A 727 10.29 20.14 -18.58
C ASP A 727 8.76 20.28 -18.63
N TYR A 728 8.15 19.78 -19.70
CA TYR A 728 6.72 19.84 -19.90
C TYR A 728 5.98 18.99 -18.86
N CYS A 729 6.43 17.76 -18.63
CA CYS A 729 5.87 16.85 -17.62
C CYS A 729 5.97 17.44 -16.22
N ALA A 730 7.13 17.98 -15.86
CA ALA A 730 7.33 18.67 -14.59
C ALA A 730 6.31 19.81 -14.40
N SER A 731 6.11 20.63 -15.44
CA SER A 731 5.15 21.75 -15.38
C SER A 731 3.69 21.31 -15.21
N LYS A 732 3.29 20.18 -15.81
CA LYS A 732 1.92 19.67 -15.73
C LYS A 732 1.63 18.97 -14.41
N TRP A 733 2.61 18.28 -13.82
CA TRP A 733 2.52 17.75 -12.45
C TRP A 733 2.50 18.87 -11.40
N ALA A 734 3.29 19.92 -11.59
CA ALA A 734 3.25 21.10 -10.72
C ALA A 734 1.87 21.78 -10.73
N LEU A 735 1.27 21.92 -11.92
CA LEU A 735 -0.07 22.49 -12.08
C LEU A 735 -1.16 21.63 -11.40
N LEU A 736 -1.08 20.30 -11.52
CA LEU A 736 -2.02 19.38 -10.85
C LEU A 736 -1.89 19.46 -9.33
N GLY A 737 -0.68 19.31 -8.81
CA GLY A 737 -0.43 19.38 -7.36
C GLY A 737 -0.86 20.72 -6.76
N PHE A 738 -0.60 21.83 -7.46
CA PHE A 738 -1.05 23.16 -7.04
C PHE A 738 -2.57 23.28 -7.01
N SER A 739 -3.26 22.84 -8.08
CA SER A 739 -4.72 22.91 -8.14
C SER A 739 -5.40 22.09 -7.03
N GLU A 740 -4.87 20.90 -6.72
CA GLU A 740 -5.40 20.06 -5.64
C GLU A 740 -5.13 20.64 -4.25
N SER A 741 -3.92 21.17 -4.02
CA SER A 741 -3.59 21.84 -2.77
C SER A 741 -4.48 23.07 -2.52
N LEU A 742 -4.64 23.92 -3.54
CA LEU A 742 -5.51 25.09 -3.47
C LEU A 742 -6.98 24.71 -3.22
N ARG A 743 -7.45 23.62 -3.84
CA ARG A 743 -8.79 23.07 -3.61
C ARG A 743 -8.98 22.63 -2.16
N LEU A 744 -7.99 21.95 -1.57
CA LEU A 744 -8.04 21.52 -0.17
C LEU A 744 -8.02 22.71 0.79
N GLU A 745 -7.23 23.74 0.49
CA GLU A 745 -7.19 24.97 1.28
C GLU A 745 -8.53 25.71 1.28
N LEU A 746 -9.17 25.86 0.10
CA LEU A 746 -10.51 26.45 0.00
C LEU A 746 -11.57 25.63 0.75
N ARG A 747 -11.45 24.30 0.75
CA ARG A 747 -12.32 23.42 1.55
C ARG A 747 -12.11 23.59 3.05
N ALA A 748 -10.86 23.64 3.51
CA ALA A 748 -10.52 23.81 4.93
C ALA A 748 -11.03 25.15 5.48
N ARG A 749 -11.04 26.19 4.64
CA ARG A 749 -11.59 27.52 4.97
C ARG A 749 -13.10 27.65 4.73
N GLN A 750 -13.78 26.56 4.36
CA GLN A 750 -15.22 26.52 4.05
C GLN A 750 -15.65 27.52 2.94
N CYS A 751 -14.74 27.83 2.02
CA CYS A 751 -14.98 28.74 0.89
C CYS A 751 -15.63 28.01 -0.30
N GLY A 752 -16.84 27.46 -0.10
CA GLY A 752 -17.57 26.69 -1.13
C GLY A 752 -18.08 27.49 -2.34
N ARG A 753 -17.79 28.79 -2.40
CA ARG A 753 -18.19 29.71 -3.49
C ARG A 753 -17.20 29.78 -4.64
N VAL A 754 -16.02 29.16 -4.54
CA VAL A 754 -15.06 29.05 -5.65
C VAL A 754 -14.84 27.58 -6.00
N GLY A 755 -15.15 27.19 -7.23
CA GLY A 755 -14.84 25.88 -7.79
C GLY A 755 -13.40 25.83 -8.29
N ILE A 756 -12.66 24.77 -7.96
CA ILE A 756 -11.37 24.45 -8.56
C ILE A 756 -11.53 23.16 -9.37
N MET A 757 -11.14 23.19 -10.64
CA MET A 757 -11.14 22.04 -11.52
C MET A 757 -9.80 21.94 -12.25
N ALA A 758 -9.20 20.76 -12.27
CA ALA A 758 -8.13 20.43 -13.20
C ALA A 758 -8.68 19.50 -14.28
N VAL A 759 -8.33 19.75 -15.53
CA VAL A 759 -8.73 18.93 -16.68
C VAL A 759 -7.49 18.34 -17.32
N CYS A 760 -7.50 17.03 -17.57
CA CYS A 760 -6.40 16.33 -18.22
C CYS A 760 -6.78 15.80 -19.60
N PRO A 761 -6.87 16.66 -20.64
CA PRO A 761 -7.31 16.20 -21.95
C PRO A 761 -6.32 15.16 -22.54
N TYR A 762 -6.87 14.05 -23.03
CA TYR A 762 -6.20 12.95 -23.73
C TYR A 762 -6.39 13.18 -25.24
N LEU A 763 -5.35 12.93 -26.04
CA LEU A 763 -5.44 12.94 -27.52
C LEU A 763 -5.94 14.26 -28.16
N VAL A 764 -5.32 15.39 -27.83
CA VAL A 764 -5.61 16.67 -28.52
C VAL A 764 -4.51 17.00 -29.51
N ASP A 765 -4.87 17.21 -30.78
CA ASP A 765 -3.96 17.71 -31.81
C ASP A 765 -3.84 19.24 -31.69
N THR A 766 -2.98 19.71 -30.77
CA THR A 766 -2.76 21.14 -30.51
C THR A 766 -1.64 21.76 -31.34
N GLU A 767 -1.05 21.01 -32.28
CA GLU A 767 0.16 21.35 -33.06
C GLU A 767 1.43 21.67 -32.24
N MET A 768 1.32 21.88 -30.93
CA MET A 768 2.39 22.29 -29.99
C MET A 768 3.56 21.31 -29.92
N PHE A 769 3.36 20.04 -30.25
CA PHE A 769 4.40 19.01 -30.25
C PHE A 769 5.10 18.84 -31.61
N ARG A 770 4.74 19.64 -32.63
CA ARG A 770 5.45 19.64 -33.93
C ARG A 770 6.92 20.01 -33.71
N GLY A 771 7.83 19.16 -34.18
CA GLY A 771 9.28 19.37 -34.02
C GLY A 771 9.91 18.68 -32.80
N ALA A 772 9.17 18.45 -31.71
CA ALA A 772 9.68 17.88 -30.45
C ALA A 772 10.23 16.43 -30.57
N PHE A 773 9.88 15.73 -31.65
CA PHE A 773 10.27 14.34 -31.91
C PHE A 773 11.12 14.17 -33.17
N GLU A 774 11.60 15.26 -33.79
CA GLU A 774 12.50 15.17 -34.93
C GLU A 774 13.89 14.69 -34.47
N GLY A 775 14.38 13.58 -35.04
CA GLY A 775 15.68 12.96 -34.70
C GLY A 775 15.59 11.53 -34.14
N ALA A 776 14.42 11.08 -33.69
CA ALA A 776 14.22 9.68 -33.28
C ALA A 776 14.18 8.74 -34.51
N ASP A 777 15.18 7.85 -34.64
CA ASP A 777 15.41 6.89 -35.75
C ASP A 777 14.14 6.49 -36.52
N ARG A 778 14.01 7.04 -37.75
CA ARG A 778 12.81 7.01 -38.58
C ARG A 778 12.66 5.73 -39.43
N SER A 779 13.48 4.69 -39.25
CA SER A 779 13.73 3.69 -40.30
C SER A 779 13.00 2.32 -40.23
N THR A 780 12.07 2.07 -39.31
CA THR A 780 11.48 0.71 -39.20
C THR A 780 10.13 0.54 -39.92
N TRP A 781 10.06 -0.51 -40.77
CA TRP A 781 8.84 -1.11 -41.38
C TRP A 781 7.64 -1.19 -40.42
N PHE A 782 7.94 -1.33 -39.13
CA PHE A 782 7.03 -1.36 -38.01
C PHE A 782 6.15 -0.10 -37.88
N ARG A 783 6.67 1.12 -38.09
CA ARG A 783 5.85 2.37 -38.01
C ARG A 783 4.82 2.49 -39.14
N ARG A 784 5.10 1.91 -40.34
CA ARG A 784 4.13 1.87 -41.45
C ARG A 784 2.92 0.97 -41.13
N CYS A 785 3.14 -0.13 -40.42
CA CYS A 785 2.06 -1.00 -39.95
C CYS A 785 1.21 -0.34 -38.86
N VAL A 786 1.84 0.41 -37.94
CA VAL A 786 1.14 1.16 -36.88
C VAL A 786 0.32 2.31 -37.47
N GLY A 787 0.83 3.03 -38.47
CA GLY A 787 0.06 4.07 -39.18
C GLY A 787 -1.16 3.54 -39.93
N TRP A 788 -1.06 2.34 -40.51
CA TRP A 788 -2.20 1.65 -41.14
C TRP A 788 -3.24 1.15 -40.12
N LEU A 789 -2.80 0.67 -38.94
CA LEU A 789 -3.70 0.30 -37.84
C LEU A 789 -4.44 1.51 -37.26
N ARG A 790 -3.79 2.68 -37.20
CA ARG A 790 -4.41 3.93 -36.72
C ARG A 790 -5.58 4.37 -37.59
N SER A 791 -5.43 4.35 -38.92
CA SER A 791 -6.48 4.80 -39.85
C SER A 791 -7.71 3.90 -39.87
N LEU A 792 -7.59 2.69 -39.32
CA LEU A 792 -8.68 1.71 -39.21
C LEU A 792 -9.45 1.81 -37.87
N VAL A 793 -8.84 2.36 -36.80
CA VAL A 793 -9.35 2.19 -35.43
C VAL A 793 -9.71 3.52 -34.72
N PHE A 794 -9.06 4.65 -35.03
CA PHE A 794 -9.29 5.91 -34.30
C PHE A 794 -9.53 7.10 -35.23
N SER A 795 -10.74 7.66 -35.25
CA SER A 795 -11.00 9.01 -35.76
C SER A 795 -10.31 10.02 -34.85
N LYS A 796 -9.59 11.01 -35.40
CA LYS A 796 -8.98 12.10 -34.61
C LYS A 796 -10.08 12.80 -33.79
N LEU A 797 -9.84 13.03 -32.50
CA LEU A 797 -10.65 13.97 -31.73
C LEU A 797 -10.23 15.38 -32.11
N HIS A 798 -11.17 16.19 -32.57
CA HIS A 798 -10.87 17.58 -32.90
C HIS A 798 -10.81 18.42 -31.62
N THR A 799 -9.96 19.42 -31.59
CA THR A 799 -9.78 20.33 -30.44
C THR A 799 -11.10 20.99 -30.02
N GLU A 800 -12.01 21.20 -30.97
CA GLU A 800 -13.37 21.69 -30.77
C GLU A 800 -14.25 20.74 -29.93
N ASP A 801 -14.17 19.43 -30.17
CA ASP A 801 -14.94 18.41 -29.43
C ASP A 801 -14.50 18.36 -27.96
N VAL A 802 -13.20 18.51 -27.73
CA VAL A 802 -12.61 18.51 -26.38
C VAL A 802 -12.99 19.79 -25.63
N ALA A 803 -12.93 20.95 -26.29
CA ALA A 803 -13.42 22.20 -25.72
C ALA A 803 -14.90 22.13 -25.37
N ALA A 804 -15.73 21.55 -26.24
CA ALA A 804 -17.15 21.32 -25.97
C ALA A 804 -17.39 20.44 -24.75
N ALA A 805 -16.62 19.36 -24.58
CA ALA A 805 -16.72 18.49 -23.41
C ALA A 805 -16.34 19.20 -22.10
N ILE A 806 -15.26 19.98 -22.10
CA ILE A 806 -14.80 20.75 -20.93
C ILE A 806 -15.89 21.73 -20.48
N LEU A 807 -16.46 22.48 -21.42
CA LEU A 807 -17.49 23.47 -21.11
C LEU A 807 -18.84 22.83 -20.72
N ALA A 808 -19.21 21.69 -21.34
CA ALA A 808 -20.42 20.95 -20.98
C ALA A 808 -20.36 20.39 -19.55
N GLN A 809 -19.17 19.93 -19.13
CA GLN A 809 -18.96 19.46 -17.76
C GLN A 809 -19.11 20.58 -16.73
N LEU A 810 -18.68 21.78 -17.10
CA LEU A 810 -18.87 22.96 -16.30
C LEU A 810 -20.34 23.42 -16.25
N ASP A 811 -21.29 22.80 -16.96
CA ASP A 811 -22.71 23.22 -17.00
C ASP A 811 -23.69 22.20 -16.36
N HIS A 812 -23.21 21.01 -15.96
CA HIS A 812 -24.04 19.94 -15.38
C HIS A 812 -24.15 20.01 -13.83
N ASP A 813 -25.37 19.78 -13.30
CA ASP A 813 -25.55 19.45 -11.88
C ASP A 813 -25.10 18.00 -11.67
N LEU A 814 -23.97 17.84 -10.99
CA LEU A 814 -23.30 16.55 -10.77
C LEU A 814 -24.11 15.59 -9.88
N SER A 815 -25.34 15.94 -9.50
CA SER A 815 -26.24 15.11 -8.69
C SER A 815 -27.10 14.11 -9.49
N GLU A 816 -27.23 14.26 -10.82
CA GLU A 816 -28.11 13.40 -11.64
C GLU A 816 -27.36 12.45 -12.59
N VAL A 817 -26.03 12.43 -12.54
CA VAL A 817 -25.24 11.40 -13.25
C VAL A 817 -25.24 10.15 -12.36
N PRO A 818 -25.77 8.99 -12.83
CA PRO A 818 -25.69 7.76 -12.06
C PRO A 818 -24.23 7.43 -11.74
N PRO A 819 -23.91 6.72 -10.64
CA PRO A 819 -22.52 6.31 -10.31
C PRO A 819 -21.87 5.35 -11.32
N GLN A 820 -22.45 5.20 -12.51
CA GLN A 820 -21.96 4.33 -13.56
C GLN A 820 -20.86 5.07 -14.33
N LEU A 821 -19.63 4.64 -14.09
CA LEU A 821 -18.36 5.15 -14.64
C LEU A 821 -17.84 6.45 -14.01
N PHE A 822 -17.76 6.48 -12.69
CA PHE A 822 -16.63 7.15 -12.04
C PHE A 822 -15.42 6.24 -12.21
N LEU A 823 -14.60 6.46 -13.24
CA LEU A 823 -13.18 6.14 -13.13
C LEU A 823 -12.65 7.13 -12.08
N PRO A 824 -12.15 6.66 -10.92
CA PRO A 824 -11.45 7.50 -9.99
C PRO A 824 -9.99 7.62 -10.43
N TRP A 825 -9.25 8.59 -9.92
CA TRP A 825 -7.79 8.74 -10.04
C TRP A 825 -7.00 7.44 -9.69
N HIS A 826 -7.70 6.45 -9.12
CA HIS A 826 -7.35 5.05 -8.94
C HIS A 826 -7.42 4.18 -10.21
N ALA A 827 -7.81 4.72 -11.37
CA ALA A 827 -7.47 4.20 -12.69
C ALA A 827 -5.97 4.37 -12.97
N GLY A 828 -5.15 4.26 -11.90
CA GLY A 828 -3.73 4.03 -11.93
C GLY A 828 -3.42 2.82 -12.78
N TRP A 829 -4.33 1.86 -13.00
CA TRP A 829 -4.08 0.82 -13.99
C TRP A 829 -3.88 1.38 -15.39
N VAL A 830 -4.49 2.46 -15.88
CA VAL A 830 -4.17 2.92 -17.25
C VAL A 830 -2.74 3.49 -17.33
N PRO A 831 -2.30 4.45 -16.48
CA PRO A 831 -0.90 4.87 -16.43
C PRO A 831 0.08 3.78 -16.01
N VAL A 832 -0.29 2.87 -15.11
CA VAL A 832 0.55 1.75 -14.65
C VAL A 832 0.62 0.66 -15.71
N LEU A 833 -0.47 0.33 -16.40
CA LEU A 833 -0.52 -0.60 -17.54
C LEU A 833 0.23 0.01 -18.72
N LEU A 834 0.05 1.30 -19.02
CA LEU A 834 0.90 2.02 -19.98
C LEU A 834 2.38 2.01 -19.54
N ARG A 835 2.71 2.31 -18.28
CA ARG A 835 4.10 2.32 -17.77
C ARG A 835 4.72 0.93 -17.63
N SER A 836 3.92 -0.12 -17.53
CA SER A 836 4.36 -1.53 -17.50
C SER A 836 4.41 -2.14 -18.90
N LEU A 837 3.88 -1.46 -19.93
CA LEU A 837 4.25 -1.78 -21.30
C LEU A 837 5.73 -1.44 -21.54
N PRO A 838 6.45 -2.24 -22.33
CA PRO A 838 7.79 -1.87 -22.79
C PRO A 838 7.79 -0.45 -23.37
N ALA A 839 8.88 0.30 -23.20
CA ALA A 839 8.99 1.68 -23.71
C ALA A 839 8.60 1.78 -25.20
N SER A 840 8.93 0.76 -26.01
CA SER A 840 8.50 0.66 -27.42
C SER A 840 6.98 0.63 -27.61
N LEU A 841 6.22 -0.05 -26.73
CA LEU A 841 4.76 -0.09 -26.75
C LEU A 841 4.13 1.20 -26.21
N GLN A 842 4.77 1.86 -25.25
CA GLN A 842 4.40 3.21 -24.82
C GLN A 842 4.51 4.20 -25.98
N TYR A 843 5.64 4.17 -26.71
CA TYR A 843 5.81 4.95 -27.95
C TYR A 843 4.78 4.59 -29.03
N ILE A 844 4.40 3.32 -29.18
CA ILE A 844 3.33 2.91 -30.12
C ILE A 844 1.98 3.55 -29.76
N LEU A 845 1.62 3.58 -28.47
CA LEU A 845 0.36 4.17 -28.02
C LEU A 845 0.38 5.71 -28.13
N LEU A 846 1.53 6.33 -27.91
CA LEU A 846 1.76 7.76 -28.14
C LEU A 846 1.76 8.12 -29.65
N ASP A 847 2.32 7.28 -30.51
CA ASP A 847 2.30 7.39 -31.98
C ASP A 847 0.89 7.19 -32.56
N LEU A 848 0.13 6.23 -32.03
CA LEU A 848 -1.30 6.03 -32.34
C LEU A 848 -2.14 7.24 -31.92
N GLY A 849 -1.68 7.98 -30.89
CA GLY A 849 -2.38 9.12 -30.32
C GLY A 849 -2.10 10.50 -30.93
N GLY A 850 -1.17 10.61 -31.88
CA GLY A 850 -0.86 11.89 -32.55
C GLY A 850 0.37 12.62 -32.02
N GLY A 851 1.05 12.11 -31.00
CA GLY A 851 2.24 12.75 -30.44
C GLY A 851 3.40 12.90 -31.44
N CYS A 852 3.62 11.89 -32.30
CA CYS A 852 4.84 11.85 -33.13
C CYS A 852 4.62 11.95 -34.66
N PHE A 853 3.38 11.96 -35.15
CA PHE A 853 3.08 12.06 -36.59
C PHE A 853 2.21 13.26 -36.92
N GLY A 854 2.80 14.44 -36.75
CA GLY A 854 2.44 15.65 -37.50
C GLY A 854 3.30 15.82 -38.77
N MET A 855 3.71 14.72 -39.42
CA MET A 855 4.74 14.77 -40.47
C MET A 855 4.39 14.19 -41.85
N ASP A 856 3.18 13.69 -42.11
CA ASP A 856 2.90 13.05 -43.43
C ASP A 856 1.62 13.51 -44.16
N SER A 857 1.06 14.68 -43.85
CA SER A 857 -0.06 15.21 -44.65
C SER A 857 0.03 16.71 -44.89
N PHE A 858 0.98 17.13 -45.73
CA PHE A 858 0.74 18.15 -46.77
C PHE A 858 1.87 18.13 -47.80
N GLN A 859 1.81 17.23 -48.79
CA GLN A 859 2.44 17.49 -50.08
C GLN A 859 1.43 18.21 -50.99
N GLY A 860 1.42 19.54 -50.87
CA GLY A 860 0.83 20.46 -51.84
C GLY A 860 1.85 21.55 -52.15
N ARG A 861 2.63 21.37 -53.22
CA ARG A 861 3.65 22.30 -53.73
C ARG A 861 3.07 23.68 -54.05
N VAL A 862 3.86 24.75 -53.84
CA VAL A 862 4.28 25.77 -54.85
C VAL A 862 5.66 26.35 -54.38
N PRO A 863 6.61 26.70 -55.29
CA PRO A 863 8.06 26.54 -55.08
C PRO A 863 8.83 27.79 -54.63
N CYS A 864 10.10 27.54 -54.27
CA CYS A 864 11.28 28.43 -54.21
C CYS A 864 11.08 29.93 -54.47
N THR A 865 11.62 30.76 -53.58
CA THR A 865 12.76 31.65 -53.88
C THR A 865 13.48 32.09 -52.61
N VAL A 866 14.80 31.94 -52.62
CA VAL A 866 15.75 32.71 -51.80
C VAL A 866 15.79 34.15 -52.36
N PRO A 867 15.94 35.18 -51.52
CA PRO A 867 17.18 35.98 -51.53
C PRO A 867 17.71 36.13 -50.09
N SER A 868 18.91 35.66 -49.77
CA SER A 868 20.18 36.38 -49.89
C SER A 868 20.16 37.79 -49.27
N ASN A 869 20.47 37.88 -47.99
CA ASN A 869 21.70 38.50 -47.47
C ASN A 869 21.83 38.29 -45.97
#